data_AF-A0A1H0GIS6-F1
#
_entry.id   AF-A0A1H0GIS6-F1
#
_cell.length_a   1.000
_cell.length_b   1.000
_cell.length_c   1.000
_cell.angle_alpha   90.00
_cell.angle_beta   90.00
_cell.angle_gamma   90.00
#
_symmetry.space_group_name_H-M   'P 1'
#
loop_
_entity.id
_entity.type
_entity.pdbx_description
1 polymer ?
#
loop_
_entity_poly.entity_id
_entity_poly.type
_entity_poly.pdbx_seq_one_letter_code
_entity_poly.pdbx_strand_id
1 'polypeptide(L)'
;MLKKILVILYLVVVVVMAAATFAEHLYGMNFYAEWWFTALWALLAAVAVVYFLSRRIRRLSVVVLHFSFLVILLGALLTHLTASQGILHLRPNETALSYVLADGTLRPLPFSVKLDTFIVVCHPGTTAAADYESHLRIKTDDGERSETVSMNNICSVQGFRLYQSGYDDDGRGSVLAVNSDSWGIPVTYTGYALLFIGLLWMLIDPKGQYRQVLRSPLLRRGTLVLALLLGVGELSAAPRTIPQETADKLGQLNILYNDRICPLQTYATDFTKKLFGKTHYEELTAEQVLAGYLFFADDWSGVPLKKQSDDRKWAIYELQHGFSLKVFPYTSQHGVTRWYAPVEEIDSLVVPAENRLLMTSYFDLLYSAVDAGNYAMANEYLERLKDYQHNNAGSSIPSDFRLKSERIYNTIPFATILFMVCLTMGFLSFFIFLFWPKKWAFRLQFGVLLLSFLALTTCEALRWIVSGNIPMSNGYETMLLMAWLVQLLTLCMQHRFRILLTFGFLLSGFFLLVSHISQMDPQIGHLMPVLRSPLLTLHVSIIMTAFALLSLTFICGLTGIAFHYTKRKEQTDVLATLSRVFLYPALTTLGFGIFIGAIWANVSWGTYWSWDPKEVWALITFMVYAVVVHTQSFRAFQRPLTYHIYVTLCFLTILMTYFGVNYFLGGMHSYA
;
A
#
# COMPACT_ATOMS: atom_id res chain seq x y z
N MET A 1 10.92 -13.59 41.55
CA MET A 1 11.94 -13.01 40.63
C MET A 1 11.59 -13.24 39.17
N LEU A 2 11.25 -14.47 38.75
CA LEU A 2 10.92 -14.88 37.36
C LEU A 2 10.17 -13.86 36.48
N LYS A 3 9.09 -13.22 36.96
CA LYS A 3 8.36 -12.18 36.19
C LYS A 3 9.26 -11.00 35.77
N LYS A 4 10.17 -10.54 36.64
CA LYS A 4 11.08 -9.43 36.30
C LYS A 4 12.06 -9.86 35.20
N ILE A 5 12.60 -11.08 35.30
CA ILE A 5 13.51 -11.67 34.31
C ILE A 5 12.80 -11.77 32.95
N LEU A 6 11.57 -12.30 32.93
CA LEU A 6 10.75 -12.39 31.71
C LEU A 6 10.53 -11.03 31.04
N VAL A 7 10.23 -9.98 31.83
CA VAL A 7 10.04 -8.61 31.31
C VAL A 7 11.33 -8.03 30.76
N ILE A 8 12.47 -8.25 31.42
CA ILE A 8 13.78 -7.78 30.96
C ILE A 8 14.16 -8.48 29.65
N LEU A 9 14.06 -9.81 29.58
CA LEU A 9 14.32 -10.58 28.35
C LEU A 9 13.43 -10.12 27.19
N TYR A 10 12.15 -9.89 27.44
CA TYR A 10 11.21 -9.41 26.43
C TYR A 10 11.58 -8.00 25.90
N LEU A 11 11.97 -7.09 26.80
CA LEU A 11 12.45 -5.75 26.44
C LEU A 11 13.75 -5.85 25.62
N VAL A 12 14.69 -6.70 26.05
CA VAL A 12 15.97 -6.92 25.37
C VAL A 12 15.74 -7.44 23.95
N VAL A 13 14.86 -8.44 23.75
CA VAL A 13 14.51 -8.93 22.40
C VAL A 13 13.97 -7.80 21.52
N VAL A 14 13.01 -7.00 22.00
CA VAL A 14 12.43 -5.89 21.23
C VAL A 14 13.47 -4.83 20.87
N VAL A 15 14.34 -4.46 21.82
CA VAL A 15 15.40 -3.45 21.60
C VAL A 15 16.49 -4.00 20.66
N VAL A 16 16.89 -5.26 20.82
CA VAL A 16 17.86 -5.94 19.95
C VAL A 16 17.33 -6.00 18.52
N MET A 17 16.08 -6.40 18.29
CA MET A 17 15.48 -6.41 16.96
C MET A 17 15.46 -5.01 16.34
N ALA A 18 14.98 -4.00 17.08
CA ALA A 18 14.95 -2.62 16.57
C ALA A 18 16.36 -2.11 16.21
N ALA A 19 17.35 -2.34 17.07
CA ALA A 19 18.74 -1.93 16.85
C ALA A 19 19.40 -2.71 15.70
N ALA A 20 19.15 -4.02 15.60
CA ALA A 20 19.62 -4.86 14.51
C ALA A 20 19.11 -4.34 13.17
N THR A 21 17.80 -4.05 13.02
CA THR A 21 17.26 -3.49 11.76
C THR A 21 18.01 -2.24 11.27
N PHE A 22 18.33 -1.31 12.18
CA PHE A 22 19.14 -0.13 11.82
C PHE A 22 20.60 -0.49 11.51
N ALA A 23 21.19 -1.44 12.24
CA ALA A 23 22.57 -1.85 12.05
C ALA A 23 22.79 -2.67 10.75
N GLU A 24 21.85 -3.52 10.35
CA GLU A 24 21.88 -4.22 9.06
C GLU A 24 21.82 -3.23 7.91
N HIS A 25 20.95 -2.23 7.99
CA HIS A 25 20.89 -1.15 6.98
C HIS A 25 22.19 -0.34 6.91
N LEU A 26 22.75 0.06 8.06
CA LEU A 26 23.90 0.97 8.10
C LEU A 26 25.24 0.26 7.79
N TYR A 27 25.33 -1.05 8.01
CA TYR A 27 26.60 -1.79 7.96
C TYR A 27 26.58 -3.06 7.09
N GLY A 28 25.43 -3.46 6.53
CA GLY A 28 25.31 -4.64 5.65
C GLY A 28 25.54 -5.99 6.34
N MET A 29 25.52 -6.03 7.67
CA MET A 29 25.68 -7.27 8.44
C MET A 29 24.35 -8.05 8.52
N ASN A 30 24.41 -9.36 8.79
CA ASN A 30 23.24 -10.21 9.04
C ASN A 30 23.25 -10.66 10.51
N PHE A 31 22.63 -9.87 11.39
CA PHE A 31 22.56 -10.14 12.82
C PHE A 31 21.54 -11.23 13.16
N TYR A 32 20.53 -11.45 12.32
CA TYR A 32 19.48 -12.44 12.59
C TYR A 32 19.92 -13.89 12.37
N ALA A 33 20.95 -14.12 11.55
CA ALA A 33 21.56 -15.44 11.36
C ALA A 33 22.36 -15.93 12.58
N GLU A 34 22.76 -15.03 13.49
CA GLU A 34 23.72 -15.32 14.57
C GLU A 34 23.17 -16.20 15.70
N TRP A 35 24.03 -17.08 16.21
CA TRP A 35 23.68 -18.05 17.26
C TRP A 35 23.21 -17.39 18.57
N TRP A 36 23.76 -16.22 18.92
CA TRP A 36 23.40 -15.52 20.15
C TRP A 36 21.98 -14.95 20.09
N PHE A 37 21.49 -14.61 18.89
CA PHE A 37 20.13 -14.13 18.68
C PHE A 37 19.11 -15.27 18.84
N THR A 38 19.41 -16.45 18.29
CA THR A 38 18.57 -17.64 18.51
C THR A 38 18.56 -18.08 19.97
N ALA A 39 19.72 -18.01 20.66
CA ALA A 39 19.82 -18.29 22.10
C ALA A 39 19.00 -17.32 22.96
N LEU A 40 18.93 -16.03 22.60
CA LEU A 40 18.12 -15.03 23.28
C LEU A 40 16.61 -15.36 23.20
N TRP A 41 16.13 -15.78 22.04
CA TRP A 41 14.75 -16.24 21.85
C TRP A 41 14.45 -17.54 22.60
N ALA A 42 15.36 -18.51 22.57
CA ALA A 42 15.23 -19.76 23.32
C ALA A 42 15.14 -19.52 24.83
N LEU A 43 15.97 -18.61 25.37
CA LEU A 43 15.94 -18.20 26.78
C LEU A 43 14.63 -17.50 27.15
N LEU A 44 14.13 -16.60 26.30
CA LEU A 44 12.83 -15.95 26.49
C LEU A 44 11.70 -16.99 26.53
N ALA A 45 11.67 -17.94 25.59
CA ALA A 45 10.68 -19.00 25.52
C ALA A 45 10.71 -19.91 26.76
N ALA A 46 11.89 -20.36 27.19
CA ALA A 46 12.06 -21.20 28.37
C ALA A 46 11.55 -20.51 29.65
N VAL A 47 11.93 -19.24 29.87
CA VAL A 47 11.46 -18.46 31.04
C VAL A 47 9.94 -18.20 30.96
N ALA A 48 9.39 -17.98 29.75
CA ALA A 48 7.96 -17.83 29.54
C ALA A 48 7.18 -19.11 29.89
N VAL A 49 7.64 -20.28 29.46
CA VAL A 49 7.03 -21.58 29.79
C VAL A 49 7.03 -21.82 31.30
N VAL A 50 8.16 -21.64 31.99
CA VAL A 50 8.25 -21.79 33.45
C VAL A 50 7.32 -20.80 34.17
N TYR A 51 7.21 -19.56 33.68
CA TYR A 51 6.25 -18.58 34.22
C TYR A 51 4.79 -18.98 33.97
N PHE A 52 4.47 -19.50 32.80
CA PHE A 52 3.11 -19.94 32.45
C PHE A 52 2.66 -21.14 33.31
N LEU A 53 3.52 -22.15 33.45
CA LEU A 53 3.28 -23.34 34.26
C LEU A 53 3.17 -23.01 35.76
N SER A 54 4.08 -22.19 36.30
CA SER A 54 4.03 -21.76 37.71
C SER A 54 2.80 -20.90 38.04
N ARG A 55 2.20 -20.23 37.04
CA ARG A 55 0.91 -19.54 37.17
C ARG A 55 -0.32 -20.44 37.06
N ARG A 56 -0.15 -21.73 36.71
CA ARG A 56 -1.23 -22.73 36.54
C ARG A 56 -2.38 -22.20 35.66
N ILE A 57 -2.05 -21.55 34.54
CA ILE A 57 -3.04 -21.00 33.61
C ILE A 57 -3.75 -22.15 32.90
N ARG A 58 -5.03 -22.38 33.25
CA ARG A 58 -5.86 -23.50 32.72
C ARG A 58 -6.86 -23.10 31.62
N ARG A 59 -6.89 -21.82 31.20
CA ARG A 59 -7.86 -21.35 30.20
C ARG A 59 -7.40 -21.72 28.79
N LEU A 60 -8.08 -22.69 28.16
CA LEU A 60 -7.71 -23.24 26.86
C LEU A 60 -7.42 -22.19 25.78
N SER A 61 -8.26 -21.15 25.62
CA SER A 61 -8.02 -20.07 24.65
C SER A 61 -6.67 -19.36 24.84
N VAL A 62 -6.24 -19.16 26.08
CA VAL A 62 -4.94 -18.55 26.42
C VAL A 62 -3.79 -19.56 26.28
N VAL A 63 -4.04 -20.84 26.61
CA VAL A 63 -3.06 -21.92 26.44
C VAL A 63 -2.73 -22.14 24.97
N VAL A 64 -3.73 -22.30 24.10
CA VAL A 64 -3.56 -22.45 22.65
C VAL A 64 -2.82 -21.26 22.06
N LEU A 65 -3.22 -20.04 22.43
CA LEU A 65 -2.56 -18.81 21.99
C LEU A 65 -1.07 -18.79 22.36
N HIS A 66 -0.69 -19.13 23.60
CA HIS A 66 0.72 -19.08 24.01
C HIS A 66 1.53 -20.27 23.50
N PHE A 67 0.92 -21.45 23.38
CA PHE A 67 1.53 -22.64 22.81
C PHE A 67 1.87 -22.44 21.32
N SER A 68 1.02 -21.70 20.58
CA SER A 68 1.28 -21.38 19.17
C SER A 68 2.65 -20.74 18.94
N PHE A 69 3.07 -19.78 19.78
CA PHE A 69 4.39 -19.14 19.67
C PHE A 69 5.55 -20.11 19.92
N LEU A 70 5.38 -21.14 20.75
CA LEU A 70 6.41 -22.17 20.95
C LEU A 70 6.55 -23.05 19.70
N VAL A 71 5.43 -23.36 19.03
CA VAL A 71 5.44 -24.11 17.77
C VAL A 71 6.05 -23.27 16.63
N ILE A 72 5.73 -21.96 16.56
CA ILE A 72 6.35 -21.02 15.61
C ILE A 72 7.87 -20.94 15.83
N LEU A 73 8.32 -20.76 17.08
CA LEU A 73 9.76 -20.71 17.41
C LEU A 73 10.49 -22.03 17.15
N LEU A 74 9.83 -23.18 17.38
CA LEU A 74 10.38 -24.49 17.01
C LEU A 74 10.50 -24.64 15.49
N GLY A 75 9.49 -24.19 14.74
CA GLY A 75 9.54 -24.18 13.27
C GLY A 75 10.66 -23.30 12.74
N ALA A 76 10.81 -22.08 13.26
CA ALA A 76 11.90 -21.18 12.90
C ALA A 76 13.29 -21.74 13.26
N LEU A 77 13.43 -22.45 14.38
CA LEU A 77 14.66 -23.16 14.73
C LEU A 77 14.95 -24.31 13.76
N LEU A 78 13.94 -25.07 13.34
CA LEU A 78 14.10 -26.12 12.33
C LEU A 78 14.48 -25.53 10.97
N THR A 79 13.91 -24.40 10.56
CA THR A 79 14.35 -23.65 9.37
C THR A 79 15.83 -23.25 9.50
N HIS A 80 16.23 -22.60 10.61
CA HIS A 80 17.61 -22.16 10.83
C HIS A 80 18.64 -23.31 10.82
N LEU A 81 18.25 -24.50 11.30
CA LEU A 81 19.13 -25.67 11.38
C LEU A 81 19.13 -26.58 10.14
N THR A 82 18.05 -26.58 9.35
CA THR A 82 17.85 -27.59 8.27
C THR A 82 17.54 -27.01 6.90
N ALA A 83 17.22 -25.73 6.79
CA ALA A 83 16.96 -25.11 5.49
C ALA A 83 18.27 -24.92 4.70
N SER A 84 18.16 -24.92 3.37
CA SER A 84 19.25 -24.47 2.50
C SER A 84 18.71 -23.56 1.41
N GLN A 85 19.42 -22.46 1.17
CA GLN A 85 19.01 -21.36 0.29
C GLN A 85 20.18 -20.95 -0.60
N GLY A 86 19.89 -20.69 -1.86
CA GLY A 86 20.87 -20.20 -2.82
C GLY A 86 20.25 -19.80 -4.15
N ILE A 87 21.08 -19.60 -5.16
CA ILE A 87 20.71 -19.06 -6.47
C ILE A 87 21.14 -20.02 -7.58
N LEU A 88 20.29 -20.16 -8.58
CA LEU A 88 20.46 -20.96 -9.78
C LEU A 88 20.33 -20.03 -10.99
N HIS A 89 21.45 -19.72 -11.62
CA HIS A 89 21.48 -18.97 -12.87
C HIS A 89 21.44 -19.94 -14.06
N LEU A 90 20.63 -19.62 -15.07
CA LEU A 90 20.46 -20.43 -16.27
C LEU A 90 20.32 -19.54 -17.51
N ARG A 91 21.03 -19.86 -18.59
CA ARG A 91 20.77 -19.32 -19.93
C ARG A 91 20.09 -20.35 -20.83
N PRO A 92 19.49 -19.94 -21.97
CA PRO A 92 18.69 -20.85 -22.78
C PRO A 92 19.50 -22.05 -23.29
N ASN A 93 18.92 -23.24 -23.13
CA ASN A 93 19.53 -24.55 -23.34
C ASN A 93 20.59 -25.02 -22.34
N GLU A 94 20.99 -24.21 -21.35
CA GLU A 94 21.88 -24.67 -20.28
C GLU A 94 21.15 -25.59 -19.31
N THR A 95 21.87 -26.59 -18.79
CA THR A 95 21.38 -27.54 -17.79
C THR A 95 22.25 -27.43 -16.55
N ALA A 96 21.62 -27.10 -15.42
CA ALA A 96 22.29 -27.04 -14.13
C ALA A 96 22.02 -28.30 -13.30
N LEU A 97 23.08 -28.74 -12.61
CA LEU A 97 23.09 -29.87 -11.66
C LEU A 97 23.41 -29.40 -10.23
N SER A 98 23.59 -28.09 -10.03
CA SER A 98 24.01 -27.48 -8.78
C SER A 98 23.57 -26.03 -8.70
N TYR A 99 23.38 -25.52 -7.47
CA TYR A 99 23.05 -24.13 -7.16
C TYR A 99 24.15 -23.50 -6.30
N VAL A 100 24.24 -22.18 -6.33
CA VAL A 100 25.25 -21.36 -5.65
C VAL A 100 24.69 -20.88 -4.30
N LEU A 101 25.35 -21.17 -3.20
CA LEU A 101 25.02 -20.64 -1.87
C LEU A 101 25.47 -19.18 -1.72
N ALA A 102 25.00 -18.48 -0.70
CA ALA A 102 25.32 -17.05 -0.47
C ALA A 102 26.82 -16.76 -0.25
N ASP A 103 27.62 -17.78 0.09
CA ASP A 103 29.08 -17.71 0.22
C ASP A 103 29.83 -18.03 -1.11
N GLY A 104 29.10 -18.24 -2.20
CA GLY A 104 29.63 -18.63 -3.51
C GLY A 104 29.89 -20.13 -3.67
N THR A 105 29.64 -20.97 -2.66
CA THR A 105 29.89 -22.41 -2.77
C THR A 105 28.81 -23.13 -3.57
N LEU A 106 29.21 -24.10 -4.39
CA LEU A 106 28.28 -24.91 -5.20
C LEU A 106 27.77 -26.11 -4.41
N ARG A 107 26.44 -26.29 -4.36
CA ARG A 107 25.79 -27.52 -3.86
C ARG A 107 25.07 -28.27 -4.98
N PRO A 108 25.18 -29.61 -5.05
CA PRO A 108 24.44 -30.40 -6.03
C PRO A 108 22.93 -30.38 -5.76
N LEU A 109 22.14 -30.43 -6.83
CA LEU A 109 20.71 -30.72 -6.83
C LEU A 109 20.50 -32.24 -6.99
N PRO A 110 19.43 -32.82 -6.41
CA PRO A 110 19.06 -34.22 -6.65
C PRO A 110 18.35 -34.44 -8.01
N PHE A 111 18.21 -33.39 -8.83
CA PHE A 111 17.58 -33.39 -10.15
C PHE A 111 18.30 -32.40 -11.07
N SER A 112 18.17 -32.57 -12.39
CA SER A 112 18.69 -31.58 -13.35
C SER A 112 17.61 -30.60 -13.78
N VAL A 113 17.95 -29.31 -13.84
CA VAL A 113 17.06 -28.25 -14.33
C VAL A 113 17.67 -27.66 -15.61
N LYS A 114 16.88 -27.62 -16.68
CA LYS A 114 17.22 -26.98 -17.94
C LYS A 114 16.28 -25.81 -18.21
N LEU A 115 16.80 -24.65 -18.63
CA LEU A 115 15.98 -23.56 -19.15
C LEU A 115 15.74 -23.79 -20.66
N ASP A 116 14.48 -24.02 -21.05
CA ASP A 116 14.13 -24.11 -22.47
C ASP A 116 13.97 -22.69 -23.05
N THR A 117 13.19 -21.82 -22.41
CA THR A 117 13.04 -20.40 -22.76
C THR A 117 12.74 -19.53 -21.53
N PHE A 118 13.17 -18.27 -21.57
CA PHE A 118 12.75 -17.20 -20.66
C PHE A 118 12.00 -16.13 -21.45
N ILE A 119 10.90 -15.61 -20.91
CA ILE A 119 10.03 -14.64 -21.58
C ILE A 119 9.61 -13.55 -20.59
N VAL A 120 9.83 -12.28 -20.97
CA VAL A 120 9.20 -11.13 -20.31
C VAL A 120 7.84 -10.89 -20.97
N VAL A 121 6.76 -11.11 -20.22
CA VAL A 121 5.39 -10.88 -20.71
C VAL A 121 5.04 -9.42 -20.47
N CYS A 122 4.92 -8.60 -21.51
CA CYS A 122 4.58 -7.17 -21.36
C CYS A 122 3.08 -6.88 -21.41
N HIS A 123 2.67 -5.73 -20.90
CA HIS A 123 1.30 -5.24 -21.03
C HIS A 123 0.98 -4.79 -22.47
N PRO A 124 -0.23 -5.06 -23.01
CA PRO A 124 -0.57 -4.77 -24.41
C PRO A 124 -0.34 -3.30 -24.81
N GLY A 125 0.49 -3.08 -25.82
CA GLY A 125 0.82 -1.75 -26.36
C GLY A 125 1.87 -0.96 -25.57
N THR A 126 2.56 -1.59 -24.61
CA THR A 126 3.50 -0.92 -23.69
C THR A 126 4.75 -1.77 -23.44
N THR A 127 5.80 -1.18 -22.87
CA THR A 127 7.05 -1.88 -22.50
C THR A 127 7.08 -2.36 -21.04
N ALA A 128 6.03 -2.11 -20.25
CA ALA A 128 5.98 -2.54 -18.85
C ALA A 128 5.76 -4.06 -18.72
N ALA A 129 6.58 -4.71 -17.91
CA ALA A 129 6.50 -6.13 -17.61
C ALA A 129 5.29 -6.47 -16.72
N ALA A 130 4.48 -7.41 -17.19
CA ALA A 130 3.29 -7.96 -16.56
C ALA A 130 3.53 -9.32 -15.86
N ASP A 131 4.47 -10.14 -16.37
CA ASP A 131 5.11 -11.26 -15.65
C ASP A 131 6.49 -11.61 -16.25
N TYR A 132 7.25 -12.43 -15.53
CA TYR A 132 8.55 -12.98 -15.93
C TYR A 132 8.47 -14.51 -15.89
N GLU A 133 8.39 -15.16 -17.05
CA GLU A 133 8.17 -16.61 -17.16
C GLU A 133 9.45 -17.35 -17.56
N SER A 134 9.86 -18.31 -16.72
CA SER A 134 10.90 -19.30 -17.04
C SER A 134 10.26 -20.64 -17.35
N HIS A 135 10.36 -21.10 -18.59
CA HIS A 135 9.93 -22.44 -18.99
C HIS A 135 11.08 -23.42 -18.74
N LEU A 136 10.92 -24.25 -17.71
CA LEU A 136 11.93 -25.18 -17.23
C LEU A 136 11.57 -26.60 -17.62
N ARG A 137 12.60 -27.38 -17.94
CA ARG A 137 12.52 -28.83 -18.04
C ARG A 137 13.29 -29.44 -16.89
N ILE A 138 12.61 -30.27 -16.11
CA ILE A 138 13.12 -30.84 -14.87
C ILE A 138 13.11 -32.34 -15.01
N LYS A 139 14.28 -32.97 -14.81
CA LYS A 139 14.46 -34.41 -14.90
C LYS A 139 14.85 -34.96 -13.53
N THR A 140 13.99 -35.81 -12.99
CA THR A 140 14.21 -36.61 -11.77
C THR A 140 14.40 -38.08 -12.17
N ASP A 141 14.70 -38.94 -11.19
CA ASP A 141 14.75 -40.39 -11.40
C ASP A 141 13.38 -40.97 -11.82
N ASP A 142 12.27 -40.31 -11.43
CA ASP A 142 10.89 -40.70 -11.76
C ASP A 142 10.45 -40.30 -13.18
N GLY A 143 11.20 -39.43 -13.88
CA GLY A 143 10.87 -38.97 -15.23
C GLY A 143 11.26 -37.53 -15.54
N GLU A 144 10.84 -37.05 -16.70
CA GLU A 144 11.06 -35.67 -17.16
C GLU A 144 9.73 -34.92 -17.27
N ARG A 145 9.68 -33.69 -16.74
CA ARG A 145 8.50 -32.80 -16.81
C ARG A 145 8.87 -31.38 -17.22
N SER A 146 7.97 -30.71 -17.91
CA SER A 146 8.04 -29.27 -18.17
C SER A 146 7.18 -28.51 -17.17
N GLU A 147 7.74 -27.46 -16.58
CA GLU A 147 7.11 -26.62 -15.54
C GLU A 147 7.44 -25.15 -15.84
N THR A 148 6.48 -24.24 -15.65
CA THR A 148 6.73 -22.79 -15.79
C THR A 148 6.88 -22.17 -14.40
N VAL A 149 7.95 -21.41 -14.18
CA VAL A 149 8.19 -20.64 -12.95
C VAL A 149 8.00 -19.15 -13.24
N SER A 150 7.28 -18.43 -12.37
CA SER A 150 7.12 -16.97 -12.44
C SER A 150 6.96 -16.35 -11.05
N MET A 151 6.80 -15.02 -10.97
CA MET A 151 6.80 -14.25 -9.71
C MET A 151 5.70 -14.61 -8.70
N ASN A 152 4.68 -15.37 -9.13
CA ASN A 152 3.61 -15.90 -8.27
C ASN A 152 3.32 -17.39 -8.52
N ASN A 153 4.22 -18.10 -9.23
CA ASN A 153 4.09 -19.52 -9.54
C ASN A 153 5.42 -20.25 -9.34
N ILE A 154 5.53 -21.00 -8.23
CA ILE A 154 6.77 -21.67 -7.83
C ILE A 154 6.76 -23.15 -8.23
N CYS A 155 7.87 -23.65 -8.75
CA CYS A 155 8.02 -25.09 -8.99
C CYS A 155 8.51 -25.78 -7.71
N SER A 156 7.85 -26.87 -7.31
CA SER A 156 8.26 -27.69 -6.17
C SER A 156 8.69 -29.09 -6.64
N VAL A 157 9.93 -29.50 -6.34
CA VAL A 157 10.55 -30.76 -6.77
C VAL A 157 11.28 -31.39 -5.58
N GLN A 158 10.93 -32.61 -5.17
CA GLN A 158 11.68 -33.40 -4.16
C GLN A 158 12.08 -32.61 -2.88
N GLY A 159 11.22 -31.70 -2.39
CA GLY A 159 11.48 -30.86 -1.21
C GLY A 159 12.22 -29.54 -1.46
N PHE A 160 12.70 -29.32 -2.69
CA PHE A 160 13.22 -28.05 -3.19
C PHE A 160 12.12 -27.21 -3.84
N ARG A 161 12.27 -25.88 -3.77
CA ARG A 161 11.41 -24.89 -4.39
C ARG A 161 12.24 -23.98 -5.27
N LEU A 162 11.81 -23.77 -6.50
CA LEU A 162 12.40 -22.85 -7.48
C LEU A 162 11.42 -21.70 -7.70
N TYR A 163 11.90 -20.47 -7.57
CA TYR A 163 11.10 -19.25 -7.75
C TYR A 163 11.91 -18.17 -8.49
N GLN A 164 11.22 -17.34 -9.27
CA GLN A 164 11.86 -16.29 -10.05
C GLN A 164 12.40 -15.20 -9.11
N SER A 165 13.71 -14.93 -9.14
CA SER A 165 14.33 -13.87 -8.33
C SER A 165 14.92 -12.73 -9.16
N GLY A 166 15.27 -12.97 -10.42
CA GLY A 166 15.79 -11.95 -11.34
C GLY A 166 15.99 -12.50 -12.75
N TYR A 167 16.57 -11.70 -13.63
CA TYR A 167 16.91 -12.07 -15.01
C TYR A 167 18.10 -11.22 -15.48
N ASP A 168 18.78 -11.65 -16.54
CA ASP A 168 19.91 -10.92 -17.12
C ASP A 168 19.44 -9.65 -17.84
N ASP A 169 20.26 -8.59 -17.86
CA ASP A 169 19.96 -7.33 -18.57
C ASP A 169 19.71 -7.52 -20.08
N ASP A 170 20.18 -8.63 -20.67
CA ASP A 170 19.93 -9.00 -22.07
C ASP A 170 18.55 -9.65 -22.32
N GLY A 171 17.78 -9.88 -21.25
CA GLY A 171 16.45 -10.48 -21.29
C GLY A 171 16.44 -11.96 -21.69
N ARG A 172 17.58 -12.68 -21.58
CA ARG A 172 17.70 -14.09 -22.02
C ARG A 172 18.06 -15.05 -20.90
N GLY A 173 18.87 -14.62 -19.94
CA GLY A 173 19.18 -15.41 -18.75
C GLY A 173 18.14 -15.26 -17.65
N SER A 174 17.89 -16.34 -16.91
CA SER A 174 16.98 -16.38 -15.77
C SER A 174 17.76 -16.64 -14.48
N VAL A 175 17.46 -15.86 -13.44
CA VAL A 175 17.96 -16.05 -12.08
C VAL A 175 16.81 -16.62 -11.24
N LEU A 176 16.93 -17.88 -10.87
CA LEU A 176 16.01 -18.57 -9.98
C LEU A 176 16.63 -18.68 -8.59
N ALA A 177 15.86 -18.39 -7.56
CA ALA A 177 16.27 -18.72 -6.20
C ALA A 177 15.78 -20.12 -5.83
N VAL A 178 16.60 -20.82 -5.04
CA VAL A 178 16.42 -22.20 -4.61
C VAL A 178 16.25 -22.19 -3.10
N ASN A 179 15.15 -22.73 -2.59
CA ASN A 179 14.95 -22.96 -1.16
C ASN A 179 14.52 -24.41 -0.89
N SER A 180 15.18 -25.08 0.07
CA SER A 180 14.73 -26.36 0.61
C SER A 180 14.50 -26.23 2.11
N ASP A 181 13.25 -26.27 2.55
CA ASP A 181 12.89 -26.40 3.97
C ASP A 181 11.71 -27.38 4.13
N SER A 182 12.05 -28.63 4.46
CA SER A 182 11.09 -29.73 4.58
C SER A 182 10.45 -29.83 5.96
N TRP A 183 10.99 -29.16 6.99
CA TRP A 183 10.60 -29.35 8.39
C TRP A 183 10.14 -28.07 9.09
N GLY A 184 10.86 -26.95 8.88
CA GLY A 184 10.56 -25.67 9.50
C GLY A 184 9.29 -25.02 8.94
N ILE A 185 9.10 -25.01 7.62
CA ILE A 185 7.85 -24.52 6.99
C ILE A 185 6.60 -25.24 7.56
N PRO A 186 6.44 -26.59 7.51
CA PRO A 186 5.23 -27.25 8.02
C PRO A 186 4.96 -27.01 9.51
N VAL A 187 6.02 -27.00 10.34
CA VAL A 187 5.88 -26.76 11.78
C VAL A 187 5.49 -25.31 12.06
N THR A 188 6.12 -24.33 11.41
CA THR A 188 5.78 -22.90 11.57
C THR A 188 4.33 -22.64 11.15
N TYR A 189 3.88 -23.21 10.04
CA TYR A 189 2.49 -23.09 9.56
C TYR A 189 1.48 -23.72 10.51
N THR A 190 1.82 -24.85 11.14
CA THR A 190 1.01 -25.45 12.22
C THR A 190 0.91 -24.49 13.41
N GLY A 191 2.03 -23.84 13.77
CA GLY A 191 2.06 -22.81 14.79
C GLY A 191 1.18 -21.60 14.46
N TYR A 192 1.25 -21.09 13.23
CA TYR A 192 0.39 -20.00 12.78
C TYR A 192 -1.10 -20.36 12.78
N ALA A 193 -1.47 -21.59 12.38
CA ALA A 193 -2.85 -22.06 12.45
C ALA A 193 -3.38 -22.10 13.90
N LEU A 194 -2.55 -22.53 14.86
CA LEU A 194 -2.88 -22.48 16.28
C LEU A 194 -3.00 -21.04 16.81
N LEU A 195 -2.14 -20.12 16.35
CA LEU A 195 -2.21 -18.69 16.68
C LEU A 195 -3.53 -18.08 16.20
N PHE A 196 -3.91 -18.37 14.95
CA PHE A 196 -5.15 -17.94 14.33
C PHE A 196 -6.38 -18.38 15.14
N ILE A 197 -6.46 -19.67 15.49
CA ILE A 197 -7.54 -20.25 16.33
C ILE A 197 -7.56 -19.59 17.71
N GLY A 198 -6.38 -19.40 18.34
CA GLY A 198 -6.26 -18.76 19.66
C GLY A 198 -6.79 -17.33 19.68
N LEU A 199 -6.48 -16.53 18.66
CA LEU A 199 -6.94 -15.14 18.54
C LEU A 199 -8.46 -15.03 18.35
N LEU A 200 -9.07 -15.85 17.47
CA LEU A 200 -10.54 -15.87 17.32
C LEU A 200 -11.23 -16.32 18.61
N TRP A 201 -10.73 -17.37 19.24
CA TRP A 201 -11.32 -17.90 20.46
C TRP A 201 -11.29 -16.85 21.58
N MET A 202 -10.24 -16.03 21.67
CA MET A 202 -10.16 -14.91 22.62
C MET A 202 -11.28 -13.86 22.43
N LEU A 203 -11.71 -13.58 21.19
CA LEU A 203 -12.81 -12.65 20.90
C LEU A 203 -14.19 -13.25 21.21
N ILE A 204 -14.35 -14.56 20.97
CA ILE A 204 -15.63 -15.25 21.10
C ILE A 204 -15.90 -15.70 22.54
N ASP A 205 -14.86 -16.05 23.32
CA ASP A 205 -14.94 -16.56 24.71
C ASP A 205 -15.90 -15.72 25.58
N PRO A 206 -17.07 -16.27 25.99
CA PRO A 206 -18.06 -15.54 26.79
C PRO A 206 -17.56 -15.17 28.19
N LYS A 207 -16.49 -15.79 28.66
CA LYS A 207 -15.78 -15.49 29.93
C LYS A 207 -14.48 -14.71 29.69
N GLY A 208 -14.20 -14.31 28.44
CA GLY A 208 -13.05 -13.54 27.99
C GLY A 208 -13.00 -12.12 28.55
N GLN A 209 -11.79 -11.56 28.72
CA GLN A 209 -11.62 -10.17 29.14
C GLN A 209 -12.32 -9.21 28.16
N TYR A 210 -12.24 -9.48 26.85
CA TYR A 210 -12.93 -8.70 25.82
C TYR A 210 -14.45 -8.61 26.04
N ARG A 211 -15.12 -9.75 26.30
CA ARG A 211 -16.56 -9.80 26.59
C ARG A 211 -16.95 -9.14 27.92
N GLN A 212 -16.02 -9.04 28.89
CA GLN A 212 -16.23 -8.29 30.13
C GLN A 212 -16.17 -6.77 29.87
N VAL A 213 -15.19 -6.29 29.09
CA VAL A 213 -15.04 -4.87 28.74
C VAL A 213 -16.28 -4.34 27.99
N LEU A 214 -16.82 -5.12 27.05
CA LEU A 214 -18.04 -4.81 26.28
C LEU A 214 -19.34 -4.66 27.11
N ARG A 215 -19.35 -5.09 28.38
CA ARG A 215 -20.52 -5.02 29.29
C ARG A 215 -20.48 -3.84 30.27
N SER A 216 -19.46 -2.99 30.19
CA SER A 216 -19.24 -1.90 31.15
C SER A 216 -20.27 -0.75 31.01
N PRO A 217 -20.78 -0.20 32.13
CA PRO A 217 -21.82 0.84 32.12
C PRO A 217 -21.28 2.27 31.93
N LEU A 218 -19.96 2.48 32.04
CA LEU A 218 -19.33 3.80 32.12
C LEU A 218 -19.39 4.60 30.81
N LEU A 219 -19.68 3.97 29.67
CA LEU A 219 -19.64 4.47 28.29
C LEU A 219 -20.52 5.68 27.91
N ARG A 220 -20.99 6.50 28.87
CA ARG A 220 -22.13 7.43 28.69
C ARG A 220 -21.89 8.93 28.94
N ARG A 221 -20.75 9.42 29.46
CA ARG A 221 -20.66 10.82 29.98
C ARG A 221 -19.33 11.57 29.77
N GLY A 222 -19.39 12.80 29.25
CA GLY A 222 -18.36 13.88 29.27
C GLY A 222 -17.34 13.86 28.11
N THR A 223 -17.03 14.90 27.31
CA THR A 223 -17.52 16.30 27.08
C THR A 223 -16.72 17.54 27.60
N LEU A 224 -16.71 18.65 26.82
CA LEU A 224 -15.97 19.96 26.81
C LEU A 224 -14.45 19.93 26.44
N VAL A 225 -13.79 20.87 25.71
CA VAL A 225 -14.14 22.24 25.22
C VAL A 225 -13.77 22.57 23.71
N LEU A 226 -12.95 23.59 23.30
CA LEU A 226 -13.10 24.33 22.01
C LEU A 226 -11.85 25.14 21.50
N ALA A 227 -11.85 25.48 20.19
CA ALA A 227 -11.24 26.66 19.48
C ALA A 227 -10.06 26.34 18.51
N LEU A 228 -9.87 26.98 17.32
CA LEU A 228 -10.74 27.76 16.39
C LEU A 228 -10.09 27.92 14.97
N LEU A 229 -10.79 28.62 14.05
CA LEU A 229 -10.37 29.30 12.80
C LEU A 229 -10.35 28.55 11.44
N LEU A 230 -10.94 29.24 10.44
CA LEU A 230 -10.98 28.99 9.00
C LEU A 230 -10.28 30.17 8.30
N GLY A 231 -9.79 29.97 7.07
CA GLY A 231 -9.25 31.03 6.20
C GLY A 231 -9.89 31.03 4.82
N VAL A 232 -10.19 32.21 4.29
CA VAL A 232 -10.65 32.47 2.91
C VAL A 232 -9.43 32.79 2.05
N GLY A 233 -9.46 32.44 0.76
CA GLY A 233 -8.41 32.79 -0.22
C GLY A 233 -8.90 33.85 -1.22
N GLU A 234 -7.97 34.71 -1.65
CA GLU A 234 -8.20 35.77 -2.65
C GLU A 234 -8.06 35.24 -4.09
N LEU A 235 -8.65 35.94 -5.06
CA LEU A 235 -8.45 35.71 -6.49
C LEU A 235 -7.29 36.55 -7.03
N SER A 236 -6.57 35.98 -8.01
CA SER A 236 -5.67 36.70 -8.93
C SER A 236 -6.18 36.49 -10.36
N ALA A 237 -5.62 37.23 -11.33
CA ALA A 237 -6.04 37.19 -12.73
C ALA A 237 -5.16 36.28 -13.59
N ALA A 238 -5.79 35.35 -14.31
CA ALA A 238 -5.14 34.22 -14.95
C ALA A 238 -4.42 34.54 -16.29
N PRO A 239 -3.35 33.80 -16.64
CA PRO A 239 -2.62 33.94 -17.89
C PRO A 239 -3.40 33.43 -19.12
N ARG A 240 -2.92 33.78 -20.32
CA ARG A 240 -3.55 33.45 -21.61
C ARG A 240 -3.55 31.93 -21.87
N THR A 241 -4.65 31.41 -22.39
CA THR A 241 -4.80 30.00 -22.80
C THR A 241 -5.94 29.84 -23.81
N ILE A 242 -6.13 28.62 -24.34
CA ILE A 242 -7.21 28.27 -25.26
C ILE A 242 -8.59 28.24 -24.55
N PRO A 243 -9.70 28.39 -25.30
CA PRO A 243 -11.05 28.23 -24.75
C PRO A 243 -11.25 26.85 -24.12
N GLN A 244 -12.05 26.80 -23.05
CA GLN A 244 -12.30 25.56 -22.30
C GLN A 244 -12.84 24.42 -23.19
N GLU A 245 -13.72 24.70 -24.17
CA GLU A 245 -14.24 23.67 -25.09
C GLU A 245 -13.12 23.00 -25.93
N THR A 246 -12.13 23.77 -26.39
CA THR A 246 -10.98 23.25 -27.13
C THR A 246 -10.02 22.50 -26.21
N ALA A 247 -9.85 22.96 -24.97
CA ALA A 247 -9.10 22.24 -23.94
C ALA A 247 -9.76 20.90 -23.56
N ASP A 248 -11.09 20.86 -23.47
CA ASP A 248 -11.89 19.64 -23.22
C ASP A 248 -11.83 18.63 -24.37
N LYS A 249 -11.62 19.09 -25.62
CA LYS A 249 -11.36 18.22 -26.78
C LYS A 249 -9.91 17.73 -26.81
N LEU A 250 -8.94 18.58 -26.46
CA LEU A 250 -7.54 18.20 -26.29
C LEU A 250 -7.42 17.11 -25.21
N GLY A 251 -8.06 17.29 -24.06
CA GLY A 251 -8.08 16.33 -22.94
C GLY A 251 -8.78 14.99 -23.24
N GLN A 252 -9.53 14.87 -24.35
CA GLN A 252 -10.15 13.63 -24.82
C GLN A 252 -9.24 12.73 -25.65
N LEU A 253 -8.12 13.26 -26.16
CA LEU A 253 -7.11 12.44 -26.81
C LEU A 253 -6.54 11.41 -25.83
N ASN A 254 -6.13 10.26 -26.34
CA ASN A 254 -5.38 9.28 -25.56
C ASN A 254 -3.88 9.55 -25.65
N ILE A 255 -3.14 9.18 -24.60
CA ILE A 255 -1.69 9.30 -24.51
C ILE A 255 -1.11 8.08 -23.81
N LEU A 256 0.07 7.62 -24.23
CA LEU A 256 0.88 6.67 -23.47
C LEU A 256 1.64 7.44 -22.37
N TYR A 257 1.18 7.33 -21.13
CA TYR A 257 1.75 8.00 -19.96
C TYR A 257 1.87 7.01 -18.79
N ASN A 258 3.01 7.01 -18.09
CA ASN A 258 3.34 6.04 -17.04
C ASN A 258 3.07 4.58 -17.44
N ASP A 259 3.61 4.21 -18.62
CA ASP A 259 3.48 2.89 -19.23
C ASP A 259 2.04 2.36 -19.37
N ARG A 260 1.02 3.23 -19.39
CA ARG A 260 -0.35 2.89 -19.77
C ARG A 260 -0.96 3.91 -20.71
N ILE A 261 -2.01 3.50 -21.40
CA ILE A 261 -2.80 4.41 -22.23
C ILE A 261 -3.90 5.01 -21.36
N CYS A 262 -3.99 6.34 -21.34
CA CYS A 262 -4.95 7.11 -20.56
C CYS A 262 -5.43 8.35 -21.34
N PRO A 263 -6.52 9.03 -20.90
CA PRO A 263 -6.87 10.35 -21.41
C PRO A 263 -5.74 11.36 -21.17
N LEU A 264 -5.55 12.30 -22.10
CA LEU A 264 -4.59 13.40 -21.98
C LEU A 264 -4.95 14.32 -20.80
N GLN A 265 -6.22 14.38 -20.40
CA GLN A 265 -6.68 14.98 -19.14
C GLN A 265 -5.92 14.45 -17.92
N THR A 266 -5.58 13.15 -17.86
CA THR A 266 -4.82 12.58 -16.73
C THR A 266 -3.41 13.17 -16.69
N TYR A 267 -2.70 13.16 -17.83
CA TYR A 267 -1.37 13.77 -17.94
C TYR A 267 -1.40 15.27 -17.62
N ALA A 268 -2.40 15.99 -18.13
CA ALA A 268 -2.60 17.42 -17.82
C ALA A 268 -2.79 17.67 -16.32
N THR A 269 -3.57 16.81 -15.65
CA THR A 269 -3.85 16.89 -14.21
C THR A 269 -2.59 16.67 -13.38
N ASP A 270 -1.81 15.64 -13.71
CA ASP A 270 -0.56 15.31 -13.01
C ASP A 270 0.55 16.34 -13.29
N PHE A 271 0.65 16.85 -14.53
CA PHE A 271 1.55 17.95 -14.89
C PHE A 271 1.23 19.23 -14.08
N THR A 272 -0.03 19.65 -14.06
CA THR A 272 -0.49 20.81 -13.26
C THR A 272 -0.23 20.61 -11.78
N LYS A 273 -0.46 19.39 -11.25
CA LYS A 273 -0.18 19.03 -9.86
C LYS A 273 1.33 19.00 -9.55
N LYS A 274 2.17 18.56 -10.48
CA LYS A 274 3.64 18.57 -10.34
C LYS A 274 4.18 20.00 -10.25
N LEU A 275 3.67 20.93 -11.07
CA LEU A 275 4.09 22.34 -11.06
C LEU A 275 3.55 23.11 -9.84
N PHE A 276 2.23 23.10 -9.64
CA PHE A 276 1.53 23.99 -8.70
C PHE A 276 1.01 23.30 -7.43
N GLY A 277 1.06 21.98 -7.34
CA GLY A 277 0.56 21.21 -6.21
C GLY A 277 -0.98 21.18 -6.08
N LYS A 278 -1.69 21.56 -7.14
CA LYS A 278 -3.16 21.54 -7.30
C LYS A 278 -3.50 21.02 -8.70
N THR A 279 -4.73 20.58 -8.92
CA THR A 279 -5.23 20.14 -10.23
C THR A 279 -5.74 21.27 -11.14
N HIS A 280 -5.54 22.52 -10.73
CA HIS A 280 -5.93 23.74 -11.44
C HIS A 280 -4.91 24.84 -11.11
N TYR A 281 -4.84 25.85 -11.96
CA TYR A 281 -4.09 27.09 -11.70
C TYR A 281 -5.06 28.27 -11.80
N GLU A 282 -5.26 28.98 -10.69
CA GLU A 282 -6.28 30.05 -10.58
C GLU A 282 -7.67 29.54 -11.01
N GLU A 283 -8.27 30.11 -12.06
CA GLU A 283 -9.55 29.65 -12.63
C GLU A 283 -9.39 28.63 -13.79
N LEU A 284 -8.16 28.34 -14.21
CA LEU A 284 -7.88 27.50 -15.38
C LEU A 284 -7.87 26.01 -15.06
N THR A 285 -8.47 25.21 -15.95
CA THR A 285 -8.44 23.74 -15.85
C THR A 285 -7.05 23.19 -16.12
N ALA A 286 -6.80 21.92 -15.75
CA ALA A 286 -5.53 21.27 -15.99
C ALA A 286 -5.15 21.21 -17.49
N GLU A 287 -6.14 20.99 -18.35
CA GLU A 287 -6.01 20.96 -19.80
C GLU A 287 -5.66 22.34 -20.37
N GLN A 288 -6.24 23.40 -19.81
CA GLN A 288 -5.90 24.79 -20.14
C GLN A 288 -4.48 25.17 -19.67
N VAL A 289 -4.02 24.64 -18.53
CA VAL A 289 -2.62 24.79 -18.09
C VAL A 289 -1.67 24.06 -19.04
N LEU A 290 -1.98 22.80 -19.39
CA LEU A 290 -1.17 22.01 -20.34
C LEU A 290 -1.10 22.69 -21.72
N ALA A 291 -2.25 23.13 -22.25
CA ALA A 291 -2.34 23.89 -23.49
C ALA A 291 -1.61 25.23 -23.41
N GLY A 292 -1.61 25.87 -22.25
CA GLY A 292 -0.84 27.08 -21.96
C GLY A 292 0.65 26.88 -22.19
N TYR A 293 1.25 25.88 -21.52
CA TYR A 293 2.66 25.54 -21.70
C TYR A 293 3.00 25.00 -23.10
N LEU A 294 2.04 24.41 -23.81
CA LEU A 294 2.23 23.83 -25.15
C LEU A 294 2.13 24.85 -26.29
N PHE A 295 1.16 25.76 -26.26
CA PHE A 295 0.89 26.72 -27.36
C PHE A 295 1.31 28.15 -27.03
N PHE A 296 1.45 28.52 -25.75
CA PHE A 296 1.76 29.87 -25.29
C PHE A 296 2.99 29.87 -24.37
N ALA A 297 4.02 29.13 -24.75
CA ALA A 297 5.22 28.87 -23.95
C ALA A 297 5.87 30.16 -23.38
N ASP A 298 5.92 31.24 -24.17
CA ASP A 298 6.49 32.52 -23.76
C ASP A 298 5.65 33.18 -22.64
N ASP A 299 4.33 33.24 -22.78
CA ASP A 299 3.40 33.78 -21.77
C ASP A 299 3.47 33.00 -20.45
N TRP A 300 3.69 31.68 -20.52
CA TRP A 300 3.75 30.79 -19.36
C TRP A 300 5.14 30.67 -18.71
N SER A 301 6.20 31.13 -19.38
CA SER A 301 7.58 31.08 -18.89
C SER A 301 7.80 31.85 -17.58
N GLY A 302 7.03 32.91 -17.35
CA GLY A 302 7.11 33.77 -16.16
C GLY A 302 6.28 33.32 -14.95
N VAL A 303 5.47 32.25 -15.07
CA VAL A 303 4.52 31.86 -14.02
C VAL A 303 5.26 31.25 -12.81
N PRO A 304 5.05 31.74 -11.57
CA PRO A 304 5.81 31.30 -10.41
C PRO A 304 5.45 29.86 -9.99
N LEU A 305 6.39 28.94 -10.14
CA LEU A 305 6.25 27.55 -9.69
C LEU A 305 6.28 27.43 -8.16
N LYS A 306 5.44 26.55 -7.58
CA LYS A 306 5.33 26.31 -6.12
C LYS A 306 6.67 25.97 -5.43
N LYS A 307 7.60 25.43 -6.19
CA LYS A 307 9.02 25.20 -5.85
C LYS A 307 9.78 25.08 -7.17
N GLN A 308 10.95 25.70 -7.29
CA GLN A 308 11.87 25.39 -8.39
C GLN A 308 12.59 24.07 -8.04
N SER A 309 12.44 23.06 -8.89
CA SER A 309 13.25 21.84 -8.91
C SER A 309 13.51 21.45 -10.35
N ASP A 310 14.61 20.74 -10.60
CA ASP A 310 15.04 20.46 -11.96
C ASP A 310 14.07 19.50 -12.67
N ASP A 311 13.47 18.53 -11.97
CA ASP A 311 12.41 17.65 -12.50
C ASP A 311 11.17 18.38 -13.02
N ARG A 312 10.92 19.62 -12.56
CA ARG A 312 9.80 20.46 -13.02
C ARG A 312 10.16 21.23 -14.28
N LYS A 313 11.39 21.77 -14.32
CA LYS A 313 11.95 22.39 -15.53
C LYS A 313 12.06 21.37 -16.65
N TRP A 314 12.52 20.16 -16.33
CA TRP A 314 12.59 19.02 -17.24
C TRP A 314 11.22 18.63 -17.80
N ALA A 315 10.19 18.54 -16.94
CA ALA A 315 8.83 18.24 -17.41
C ALA A 315 8.25 19.31 -18.37
N ILE A 316 8.54 20.59 -18.13
CA ILE A 316 8.17 21.69 -19.04
C ILE A 316 8.94 21.56 -20.36
N TYR A 317 10.25 21.28 -20.28
CA TYR A 317 11.12 21.08 -21.44
C TYR A 317 10.65 19.91 -22.33
N GLU A 318 10.38 18.73 -21.75
CA GLU A 318 9.87 17.56 -22.47
C GLU A 318 8.52 17.82 -23.17
N LEU A 319 7.64 18.61 -22.55
CA LEU A 319 6.36 18.99 -23.13
C LEU A 319 6.55 19.96 -24.31
N GLN A 320 7.33 21.02 -24.11
CA GLN A 320 7.57 22.04 -25.14
C GLN A 320 8.31 21.50 -26.37
N HIS A 321 9.17 20.49 -26.18
CA HIS A 321 9.85 19.80 -27.27
C HIS A 321 9.08 18.55 -27.76
N GLY A 322 7.86 18.32 -27.27
CA GLY A 322 6.98 17.24 -27.73
C GLY A 322 7.33 15.82 -27.29
N PHE A 323 8.48 15.58 -26.63
CA PHE A 323 8.93 14.24 -26.21
C PHE A 323 7.91 13.50 -25.32
N SER A 324 7.17 14.23 -24.48
CA SER A 324 6.16 13.62 -23.61
C SER A 324 4.87 13.23 -24.34
N LEU A 325 4.60 13.80 -25.52
CA LEU A 325 3.31 13.71 -26.21
C LEU A 325 3.18 12.43 -27.05
N LYS A 326 3.29 11.26 -26.41
CA LYS A 326 3.11 9.94 -27.07
C LYS A 326 1.64 9.67 -27.41
N VAL A 327 1.11 10.38 -28.41
CA VAL A 327 -0.31 10.40 -28.81
C VAL A 327 -0.58 9.72 -30.16
N PHE A 328 0.45 9.28 -30.89
CA PHE A 328 0.28 8.63 -32.20
C PHE A 328 0.46 7.11 -32.11
N PRO A 329 -0.63 6.33 -32.06
CA PRO A 329 -0.54 4.88 -32.15
C PRO A 329 -0.28 4.42 -33.58
N TYR A 330 0.49 3.34 -33.71
CA TYR A 330 0.55 2.55 -34.93
C TYR A 330 0.61 1.06 -34.59
N THR A 331 -0.26 0.27 -35.21
CA THR A 331 -0.29 -1.19 -35.08
C THR A 331 0.39 -1.83 -36.27
N SER A 332 1.49 -2.53 -36.02
CA SER A 332 2.24 -3.28 -37.03
C SER A 332 1.43 -4.45 -37.60
N GLN A 333 1.84 -4.98 -38.75
CA GLN A 333 1.22 -6.15 -39.40
C GLN A 333 1.18 -7.41 -38.51
N HIS A 334 2.04 -7.48 -37.48
CA HIS A 334 2.08 -8.55 -36.49
C HIS A 334 1.16 -8.32 -35.28
N GLY A 335 0.33 -7.28 -35.29
CA GLY A 335 -0.63 -6.96 -34.21
C GLY A 335 -0.02 -6.25 -33.00
N VAL A 336 1.26 -5.89 -33.04
CA VAL A 336 1.92 -5.12 -31.98
C VAL A 336 1.72 -3.63 -32.21
N THR A 337 1.06 -2.96 -31.26
CA THR A 337 0.87 -1.50 -31.24
C THR A 337 2.00 -0.80 -30.49
N ARG A 338 2.51 0.31 -31.03
CA ARG A 338 3.39 1.27 -30.33
C ARG A 338 2.83 2.68 -30.44
N TRP A 339 3.04 3.50 -29.41
CA TRP A 339 2.66 4.92 -29.37
C TRP A 339 3.91 5.78 -29.49
N TYR A 340 3.90 6.73 -30.42
CA TYR A 340 5.01 7.60 -30.78
C TYR A 340 4.73 9.06 -30.39
N ALA A 341 5.78 9.78 -30.02
CA ALA A 341 5.77 11.25 -29.90
C ALA A 341 6.02 11.93 -31.27
N PRO A 342 5.57 13.19 -31.49
CA PRO A 342 5.74 13.91 -32.76
C PRO A 342 7.21 14.03 -33.22
N VAL A 343 8.13 14.09 -32.25
CA VAL A 343 9.57 14.28 -32.45
C VAL A 343 10.40 12.99 -32.31
N GLU A 344 9.75 11.85 -32.07
CA GLU A 344 10.42 10.56 -31.91
C GLU A 344 10.92 10.05 -33.27
N GLU A 345 12.13 9.49 -33.33
CA GLU A 345 12.63 8.89 -34.58
C GLU A 345 11.86 7.61 -34.91
N ILE A 346 11.15 7.61 -36.04
CA ILE A 346 10.25 6.50 -36.43
C ILE A 346 10.91 5.63 -37.50
N ASP A 347 11.16 4.37 -37.16
CA ASP A 347 11.73 3.38 -38.08
C ASP A 347 10.90 3.22 -39.36
N SER A 348 11.55 3.52 -40.49
CA SER A 348 10.99 3.41 -41.84
C SER A 348 10.60 1.99 -42.26
N LEU A 349 11.13 0.95 -41.60
CA LEU A 349 10.78 -0.46 -41.83
C LEU A 349 9.47 -0.84 -41.12
N VAL A 350 9.10 -0.10 -40.06
CA VAL A 350 7.92 -0.40 -39.23
C VAL A 350 6.73 0.47 -39.62
N VAL A 351 6.95 1.76 -39.92
CA VAL A 351 5.85 2.72 -40.16
C VAL A 351 5.92 3.33 -41.57
N PRO A 352 4.83 3.23 -42.38
CA PRO A 352 4.74 3.81 -43.71
C PRO A 352 5.03 5.32 -43.74
N ALA A 353 5.55 5.81 -44.88
CA ALA A 353 5.94 7.22 -45.03
C ALA A 353 4.79 8.21 -44.82
N GLU A 354 3.56 7.86 -45.23
CA GLU A 354 2.36 8.68 -45.04
C GLU A 354 2.05 8.90 -43.55
N ASN A 355 2.00 7.81 -42.77
CA ASN A 355 1.83 7.86 -41.32
C ASN A 355 2.95 8.64 -40.65
N ARG A 356 4.22 8.43 -41.02
CA ARG A 356 5.36 9.17 -40.45
C ARG A 356 5.25 10.67 -40.69
N LEU A 357 4.94 11.09 -41.93
CA LEU A 357 4.75 12.50 -42.27
C LEU A 357 3.61 13.13 -41.46
N LEU A 358 2.48 12.42 -41.34
CA LEU A 358 1.33 12.86 -40.53
C LEU A 358 1.74 13.06 -39.07
N MET A 359 2.43 12.10 -38.45
CA MET A 359 2.86 12.18 -37.04
C MET A 359 3.78 13.38 -36.80
N THR A 360 4.73 13.62 -37.70
CA THR A 360 5.71 14.72 -37.55
C THR A 360 5.11 16.11 -37.77
N SER A 361 4.17 16.27 -38.73
CA SER A 361 3.63 17.60 -39.10
C SER A 361 2.31 17.97 -38.42
N TYR A 362 1.68 17.05 -37.67
CA TYR A 362 0.36 17.29 -37.08
C TYR A 362 0.32 18.46 -36.10
N PHE A 363 1.32 18.54 -35.22
CA PHE A 363 1.37 19.54 -34.16
C PHE A 363 1.71 20.92 -34.71
N ASP A 364 2.43 21.03 -35.82
CA ASP A 364 2.65 22.29 -36.53
C ASP A 364 1.33 22.85 -37.09
N LEU A 365 0.50 21.97 -37.69
CA LEU A 365 -0.84 22.34 -38.17
C LEU A 365 -1.74 22.78 -37.01
N LEU A 366 -1.73 22.04 -35.89
CA LEU A 366 -2.50 22.40 -34.70
C LEU A 366 -2.02 23.73 -34.08
N TYR A 367 -0.70 23.93 -33.97
CA TYR A 367 -0.10 25.15 -33.45
C TYR A 367 -0.48 26.37 -34.31
N SER A 368 -0.34 26.28 -35.63
CA SER A 368 -0.72 27.37 -36.55
C SER A 368 -2.21 27.73 -36.49
N ALA A 369 -3.11 26.76 -36.25
CA ALA A 369 -4.53 27.03 -36.05
C ALA A 369 -4.82 27.74 -34.71
N VAL A 370 -4.09 27.40 -33.64
CA VAL A 370 -4.23 28.02 -32.31
C VAL A 370 -3.64 29.45 -32.29
N ASP A 371 -2.46 29.66 -32.88
CA ASP A 371 -1.82 30.98 -32.99
C ASP A 371 -2.68 31.97 -33.79
N ALA A 372 -3.26 31.51 -34.91
CA ALA A 372 -4.23 32.27 -35.70
C ALA A 372 -5.58 32.49 -34.99
N GLY A 373 -5.79 31.96 -33.77
CA GLY A 373 -7.04 32.05 -33.02
C GLY A 373 -8.22 31.27 -33.62
N ASN A 374 -7.96 30.38 -34.59
CA ASN A 374 -8.98 29.61 -35.30
C ASN A 374 -9.31 28.30 -34.55
N TYR A 375 -9.95 28.45 -33.39
CA TYR A 375 -10.32 27.32 -32.54
C TYR A 375 -11.31 26.33 -33.19
N ALA A 376 -12.05 26.75 -34.22
CA ALA A 376 -12.90 25.85 -35.01
C ALA A 376 -12.05 24.84 -35.81
N MET A 377 -10.99 25.32 -36.49
CA MET A 377 -10.04 24.46 -37.20
C MET A 377 -9.23 23.58 -36.23
N ALA A 378 -8.78 24.15 -35.10
CA ALA A 378 -8.08 23.38 -34.07
C ALA A 378 -8.97 22.24 -33.51
N ASN A 379 -10.27 22.51 -33.27
CA ASN A 379 -11.23 21.48 -32.86
C ASN A 379 -11.39 20.36 -33.91
N GLU A 380 -11.39 20.70 -35.21
CA GLU A 380 -11.49 19.70 -36.29
C GLU A 380 -10.25 18.81 -36.33
N TYR A 381 -9.05 19.37 -36.16
CA TYR A 381 -7.81 18.59 -36.04
C TYR A 381 -7.83 17.69 -34.80
N LEU A 382 -8.31 18.17 -33.64
CA LEU A 382 -8.40 17.33 -32.44
C LEU A 382 -9.34 16.11 -32.62
N GLU A 383 -10.49 16.27 -33.28
CA GLU A 383 -11.36 15.12 -33.58
C GLU A 383 -10.75 14.19 -34.65
N ARG A 384 -10.12 14.73 -35.71
CA ARG A 384 -9.40 13.91 -36.72
C ARG A 384 -8.26 13.09 -36.11
N LEU A 385 -7.54 13.63 -35.11
CA LEU A 385 -6.50 12.89 -34.37
C LEU A 385 -7.10 11.78 -33.50
N LYS A 386 -8.25 12.02 -32.88
CA LYS A 386 -8.99 11.02 -32.10
C LYS A 386 -9.51 9.88 -33.00
N ASP A 387 -10.03 10.18 -34.18
CA ASP A 387 -10.38 9.18 -35.19
C ASP A 387 -9.15 8.40 -35.67
N TYR A 388 -8.02 9.08 -35.88
CA TYR A 388 -6.74 8.41 -36.18
C TYR A 388 -6.35 7.42 -35.07
N GLN A 389 -6.47 7.82 -33.79
CA GLN A 389 -6.17 6.94 -32.66
C GLN A 389 -7.05 5.68 -32.66
N HIS A 390 -8.37 5.83 -32.77
CA HIS A 390 -9.29 4.69 -32.80
C HIS A 390 -9.00 3.71 -33.95
N ASN A 391 -8.62 4.21 -35.13
CA ASN A 391 -8.33 3.38 -36.29
C ASN A 391 -6.96 2.69 -36.25
N ASN A 392 -5.95 3.26 -35.58
CA ASN A 392 -4.55 2.80 -35.65
C ASN A 392 -4.03 2.11 -34.37
N ALA A 393 -4.77 2.16 -33.25
CA ALA A 393 -4.32 1.60 -31.96
C ALA A 393 -4.61 0.11 -31.74
N GLY A 394 -5.39 -0.54 -32.61
CA GLY A 394 -5.75 -1.95 -32.43
C GLY A 394 -6.48 -2.19 -31.11
N SER A 395 -6.01 -3.16 -30.32
CA SER A 395 -6.60 -3.50 -29.01
C SER A 395 -6.02 -2.71 -27.83
N SER A 396 -5.13 -1.73 -28.05
CA SER A 396 -4.45 -1.05 -26.94
C SER A 396 -5.30 0.05 -26.27
N ILE A 397 -6.30 0.63 -26.96
CA ILE A 397 -7.17 1.66 -26.38
C ILE A 397 -8.07 1.05 -25.27
N PRO A 398 -8.11 1.64 -24.06
CA PRO A 398 -9.04 1.23 -23.01
C PRO A 398 -10.51 1.41 -23.44
N SER A 399 -11.42 0.59 -22.90
CA SER A 399 -12.85 0.71 -23.20
C SER A 399 -13.43 2.07 -22.83
N ASP A 400 -14.43 2.56 -23.57
CA ASP A 400 -15.08 3.85 -23.34
C ASP A 400 -15.57 4.04 -21.90
N PHE A 401 -16.03 2.94 -21.27
CA PHE A 401 -16.44 2.94 -19.87
C PHE A 401 -15.26 3.24 -18.92
N ARG A 402 -14.07 2.69 -19.19
CA ARG A 402 -12.84 2.93 -18.42
C ARG A 402 -12.34 4.37 -18.62
N LEU A 403 -12.30 4.84 -19.87
CA LEU A 403 -11.95 6.24 -20.19
C LEU A 403 -12.91 7.24 -19.52
N LYS A 404 -14.23 7.00 -19.61
CA LYS A 404 -15.24 7.85 -18.96
C LYS A 404 -15.13 7.82 -17.43
N SER A 405 -14.86 6.66 -16.83
CA SER A 405 -14.63 6.54 -15.39
C SER A 405 -13.39 7.31 -14.95
N GLU A 406 -12.32 7.28 -15.74
CA GLU A 406 -11.10 8.04 -15.47
C GLU A 406 -11.33 9.55 -15.53
N ARG A 407 -12.07 10.04 -16.52
CA ARG A 407 -12.43 11.47 -16.60
C ARG A 407 -13.23 11.93 -15.38
N ILE A 408 -14.24 11.16 -14.95
CA ILE A 408 -15.04 11.45 -13.75
C ILE A 408 -14.14 11.46 -12.49
N TYR A 409 -13.23 10.49 -12.38
CA TYR A 409 -12.28 10.41 -11.26
C TYR A 409 -11.35 11.64 -11.20
N ASN A 410 -10.79 12.07 -12.34
CA ASN A 410 -9.89 13.23 -12.40
C ASN A 410 -10.61 14.56 -12.13
N THR A 411 -11.86 14.68 -12.57
CA THR A 411 -12.65 15.93 -12.45
C THR A 411 -13.06 16.23 -11.00
N ILE A 412 -13.32 15.18 -10.20
CA ILE A 412 -13.79 15.35 -8.82
C ILE A 412 -12.61 15.17 -7.86
N PRO A 413 -12.19 16.21 -7.10
CA PRO A 413 -11.10 16.09 -6.14
C PRO A 413 -11.57 15.37 -4.85
N PHE A 414 -11.94 14.09 -4.97
CA PHE A 414 -12.56 13.25 -3.95
C PHE A 414 -11.80 13.31 -2.62
N ALA A 415 -10.49 13.00 -2.61
CA ALA A 415 -9.70 13.00 -1.38
C ALA A 415 -9.73 14.36 -0.67
N THR A 416 -9.61 15.46 -1.43
CA THR A 416 -9.64 16.84 -0.91
C THR A 416 -10.98 17.15 -0.25
N ILE A 417 -12.09 16.94 -0.97
CA ILE A 417 -13.45 17.20 -0.47
C ILE A 417 -13.74 16.30 0.73
N LEU A 418 -13.40 15.01 0.64
CA LEU A 418 -13.71 14.03 1.68
C LEU A 418 -12.88 14.22 2.94
N PHE A 419 -11.60 14.62 2.87
CA PHE A 419 -10.85 14.95 4.09
C PHE A 419 -11.42 16.20 4.76
N MET A 420 -11.77 17.23 3.99
CA MET A 420 -12.36 18.45 4.52
C MET A 420 -13.71 18.17 5.19
N VAL A 421 -14.60 17.44 4.51
CA VAL A 421 -15.90 17.03 5.06
C VAL A 421 -15.71 16.11 6.26
N CYS A 422 -14.85 15.09 6.20
CA CYS A 422 -14.62 14.18 7.33
C CYS A 422 -14.02 14.89 8.54
N LEU A 423 -13.00 15.73 8.39
CA LEU A 423 -12.42 16.45 9.51
C LEU A 423 -13.42 17.47 10.09
N THR A 424 -14.04 18.31 9.26
CA THR A 424 -15.04 19.29 9.74
C THR A 424 -16.21 18.61 10.43
N MET A 425 -16.75 17.53 9.87
CA MET A 425 -17.82 16.74 10.49
C MET A 425 -17.35 15.92 11.70
N GLY A 426 -16.07 15.55 11.78
CA GLY A 426 -15.47 14.88 12.94
C GLY A 426 -15.40 15.83 14.12
N PHE A 427 -14.84 17.02 13.92
CA PHE A 427 -14.85 18.06 14.93
C PHE A 427 -16.29 18.48 15.28
N LEU A 428 -17.18 18.70 14.30
CA LEU A 428 -18.59 19.03 14.54
C LEU A 428 -19.35 17.89 15.27
N SER A 429 -19.07 16.64 14.95
CA SER A 429 -19.66 15.47 15.61
C SER A 429 -19.19 15.40 17.07
N PHE A 430 -17.91 15.65 17.32
CA PHE A 430 -17.38 15.81 18.68
C PHE A 430 -18.15 16.92 19.41
N PHE A 431 -18.33 18.10 18.81
CA PHE A 431 -19.07 19.22 19.41
C PHE A 431 -20.53 18.90 19.73
N ILE A 432 -21.25 18.25 18.82
CA ILE A 432 -22.67 17.89 19.02
C ILE A 432 -22.79 16.79 20.09
N PHE A 433 -21.91 15.79 20.07
CA PHE A 433 -21.82 14.77 21.13
C PHE A 433 -21.48 15.41 22.49
N LEU A 434 -20.68 16.47 22.47
CA LEU A 434 -20.26 17.26 23.64
C LEU A 434 -21.38 18.03 24.32
N PHE A 435 -22.10 18.86 23.55
CA PHE A 435 -22.94 19.92 24.09
C PHE A 435 -24.43 19.72 23.82
N TRP A 436 -24.80 19.02 22.74
CA TRP A 436 -26.19 18.97 22.28
C TRP A 436 -26.58 17.61 21.68
N PRO A 437 -26.66 16.55 22.50
CA PRO A 437 -26.91 15.17 22.04
C PRO A 437 -28.38 14.90 21.61
N LYS A 438 -28.99 15.83 20.85
CA LYS A 438 -30.32 15.68 20.27
C LYS A 438 -30.33 14.57 19.20
N LYS A 439 -31.38 13.74 19.21
CA LYS A 439 -31.50 12.57 18.33
C LYS A 439 -31.43 12.91 16.83
N TRP A 440 -31.93 14.09 16.42
CA TRP A 440 -31.89 14.51 15.01
C TRP A 440 -30.48 14.83 14.53
N ALA A 441 -29.63 15.41 15.38
CA ALA A 441 -28.27 15.79 15.00
C ALA A 441 -27.38 14.56 14.74
N PHE A 442 -27.58 13.48 15.51
CA PHE A 442 -26.95 12.18 15.21
C PHE A 442 -27.45 11.54 13.91
N ARG A 443 -28.74 11.71 13.56
CA ARG A 443 -29.26 11.25 12.25
C ARG A 443 -28.63 12.02 11.09
N LEU A 444 -28.45 13.33 11.23
CA LEU A 444 -27.78 14.17 10.24
C LEU A 444 -26.30 13.75 10.07
N GLN A 445 -25.56 13.59 11.18
CA GLN A 445 -24.18 13.08 11.14
C GLN A 445 -24.08 11.71 10.46
N PHE A 446 -24.99 10.79 10.77
CA PHE A 446 -25.04 9.49 10.11
C PHE A 446 -25.31 9.63 8.60
N GLY A 447 -26.23 10.51 8.19
CA GLY A 447 -26.49 10.80 6.78
C GLY A 447 -25.27 11.37 6.06
N VAL A 448 -24.53 12.31 6.68
CA VAL A 448 -23.30 12.86 6.09
C VAL A 448 -22.16 11.83 6.07
N LEU A 449 -22.04 10.97 7.09
CA LEU A 449 -21.09 9.87 7.09
C LEU A 449 -21.42 8.84 6.00
N LEU A 450 -22.70 8.55 5.78
CA LEU A 450 -23.16 7.66 4.72
C LEU A 450 -22.88 8.26 3.33
N LEU A 451 -23.14 9.56 3.14
CA LEU A 451 -22.79 10.26 1.89
C LEU A 451 -21.28 10.29 1.64
N SER A 452 -20.48 10.57 2.68
CA SER A 452 -19.01 10.49 2.62
C SER A 452 -18.53 9.09 2.28
N PHE A 453 -19.10 8.06 2.91
CA PHE A 453 -18.78 6.66 2.65
C PHE A 453 -19.17 6.24 1.22
N LEU A 454 -20.33 6.65 0.72
CA LEU A 454 -20.75 6.40 -0.65
C LEU A 454 -19.85 7.12 -1.65
N ALA A 455 -19.51 8.39 -1.43
CA ALA A 455 -18.59 9.15 -2.28
C ALA A 455 -17.16 8.57 -2.28
N LEU A 456 -16.66 8.10 -1.12
CA LEU A 456 -15.39 7.38 -1.05
C LEU A 456 -15.48 6.02 -1.73
N THR A 457 -16.59 5.29 -1.59
CA THR A 457 -16.83 4.03 -2.32
C THR A 457 -16.86 4.26 -3.83
N THR A 458 -17.44 5.36 -4.31
CA THR A 458 -17.40 5.76 -5.73
C THR A 458 -15.97 6.10 -6.18
N CYS A 459 -15.21 6.82 -5.36
CA CYS A 459 -13.79 7.11 -5.63
C CYS A 459 -12.99 5.82 -5.82
N GLU A 460 -13.10 4.88 -4.88
CA GLU A 460 -12.42 3.57 -4.93
C GLU A 460 -12.92 2.70 -6.09
N ALA A 461 -14.23 2.69 -6.37
CA ALA A 461 -14.80 1.92 -7.48
C ALA A 461 -14.35 2.46 -8.84
N LEU A 462 -14.34 3.79 -9.04
CA LEU A 462 -13.79 4.41 -10.23
C LEU A 462 -12.30 4.07 -10.36
N ARG A 463 -11.52 4.18 -9.28
CA ARG A 463 -10.09 3.88 -9.29
C ARG A 463 -9.81 2.40 -9.59
N TRP A 464 -10.63 1.47 -9.10
CA TRP A 464 -10.58 0.05 -9.47
C TRP A 464 -10.88 -0.17 -10.96
N ILE A 465 -11.93 0.45 -11.50
CA ILE A 465 -12.26 0.38 -12.94
C ILE A 465 -11.07 0.90 -13.79
N VAL A 466 -10.43 1.98 -13.35
CA VAL A 466 -9.32 2.62 -14.08
C VAL A 466 -8.01 1.85 -13.96
N SER A 467 -7.65 1.29 -12.79
CA SER A 467 -6.42 0.50 -12.61
C SER A 467 -6.56 -0.96 -13.07
N GLY A 468 -7.78 -1.49 -13.11
CA GLY A 468 -8.06 -2.92 -13.31
C GLY A 468 -7.82 -3.80 -12.06
N ASN A 469 -7.37 -3.21 -10.94
CA ASN A 469 -7.00 -3.90 -9.71
C ASN A 469 -7.65 -3.24 -8.49
N ILE A 470 -7.77 -3.94 -7.36
CA ILE A 470 -8.32 -3.34 -6.14
C ILE A 470 -7.34 -2.25 -5.65
N PRO A 471 -7.80 -1.02 -5.31
CA PRO A 471 -6.89 0.08 -4.95
C PRO A 471 -6.19 -0.15 -3.61
N MET A 472 -4.99 -0.74 -3.67
CA MET A 472 -4.08 -0.97 -2.54
C MET A 472 -2.61 -0.97 -3.00
N SER A 473 -2.33 -0.55 -4.24
CA SER A 473 -1.01 -0.65 -4.88
C SER A 473 0.06 0.21 -4.21
N ASN A 474 -0.33 1.36 -3.63
CA ASN A 474 0.58 2.37 -3.14
C ASN A 474 0.09 3.05 -1.83
N GLY A 475 0.90 3.96 -1.31
CA GLY A 475 0.60 4.71 -0.08
C GLY A 475 -0.67 5.57 -0.14
N TYR A 476 -1.02 6.11 -1.32
CA TYR A 476 -2.21 6.93 -1.52
C TYR A 476 -3.49 6.09 -1.44
N GLU A 477 -3.51 4.95 -2.13
CA GLU A 477 -4.64 4.01 -2.17
C GLU A 477 -4.88 3.35 -0.81
N THR A 478 -3.82 2.90 -0.14
CA THR A 478 -3.94 2.31 1.20
C THR A 478 -4.50 3.30 2.22
N MET A 479 -4.21 4.61 2.11
CA MET A 479 -4.80 5.65 2.95
C MET A 479 -6.28 5.94 2.64
N LEU A 480 -6.70 5.86 1.36
CA LEU A 480 -8.13 5.91 1.00
C LEU A 480 -8.87 4.70 1.60
N LEU A 481 -8.32 3.50 1.48
CA LEU A 481 -8.90 2.27 2.03
C LEU A 481 -9.01 2.32 3.56
N MET A 482 -8.00 2.86 4.26
CA MET A 482 -8.09 3.10 5.70
C MET A 482 -9.30 3.97 6.07
N ALA A 483 -9.46 5.09 5.36
CA ALA A 483 -10.59 5.98 5.57
C ALA A 483 -11.93 5.31 5.26
N TRP A 484 -11.98 4.41 4.27
CA TRP A 484 -13.16 3.63 3.92
C TRP A 484 -13.51 2.60 5.01
N LEU A 485 -12.53 1.81 5.47
CA LEU A 485 -12.69 0.83 6.55
C LEU A 485 -13.14 1.47 7.87
N VAL A 486 -12.57 2.62 8.21
CA VAL A 486 -12.95 3.41 9.39
C VAL A 486 -14.40 3.90 9.30
N GLN A 487 -14.82 4.41 8.13
CA GLN A 487 -16.19 4.84 7.90
C GLN A 487 -17.18 3.67 7.95
N LEU A 488 -16.85 2.53 7.32
CA LEU A 488 -17.66 1.31 7.37
C LEU A 488 -17.87 0.81 8.81
N LEU A 489 -16.77 0.61 9.55
CA LEU A 489 -16.81 0.17 10.94
C LEU A 489 -17.68 1.11 11.80
N THR A 490 -17.56 2.41 11.54
CA THR A 490 -18.34 3.43 12.23
C THR A 490 -19.83 3.35 11.90
N LEU A 491 -20.20 3.21 10.63
CA LEU A 491 -21.60 3.03 10.19
C LEU A 491 -22.22 1.78 10.85
N CYS A 492 -21.50 0.67 10.90
CA CYS A 492 -21.96 -0.57 11.55
C CYS A 492 -22.13 -0.43 13.08
N MET A 493 -21.19 0.23 13.76
CA MET A 493 -21.13 0.22 15.23
C MET A 493 -21.75 1.44 15.93
N GLN A 494 -22.03 2.55 15.22
CA GLN A 494 -22.54 3.79 15.82
C GLN A 494 -23.86 3.62 16.59
N HIS A 495 -24.74 2.71 16.14
CA HIS A 495 -25.99 2.39 16.83
C HIS A 495 -25.76 1.90 18.26
N ARG A 496 -24.64 1.22 18.51
CA ARG A 496 -24.22 0.74 19.83
C ARG A 496 -23.44 1.82 20.59
N PHE A 497 -22.58 2.56 19.89
CA PHE A 497 -21.65 3.51 20.47
C PHE A 497 -21.62 4.83 19.66
N ARG A 498 -22.46 5.81 20.01
CA ARG A 498 -22.60 7.06 19.24
C ARG A 498 -21.32 7.88 19.09
N ILE A 499 -20.38 7.74 20.02
CA ILE A 499 -19.06 8.41 19.96
C ILE A 499 -18.20 7.92 18.78
N LEU A 500 -18.51 6.76 18.19
CA LEU A 500 -17.80 6.28 17.02
C LEU A 500 -18.05 7.16 15.79
N LEU A 501 -19.21 7.81 15.65
CA LEU A 501 -19.44 8.77 14.55
C LEU A 501 -18.32 9.82 14.50
N THR A 502 -17.97 10.35 15.67
CA THR A 502 -16.90 11.32 15.84
C THR A 502 -15.52 10.75 15.49
N PHE A 503 -15.15 9.61 16.09
CA PHE A 503 -13.83 9.03 15.84
C PHE A 503 -13.68 8.51 14.41
N GLY A 504 -14.77 8.02 13.82
CA GLY A 504 -14.84 7.60 12.42
C GLY A 504 -14.50 8.75 11.49
N PHE A 505 -15.26 9.86 11.58
CA PHE A 505 -15.01 11.07 10.82
C PHE A 505 -13.60 11.66 11.05
N LEU A 506 -13.12 11.74 12.29
CA LEU A 506 -11.78 12.27 12.57
C LEU A 506 -10.68 11.40 11.96
N LEU A 507 -10.75 10.09 12.19
CA LEU A 507 -9.71 9.17 11.74
C LEU A 507 -9.73 8.98 10.21
N SER A 508 -10.92 8.89 9.59
CA SER A 508 -11.03 8.89 8.13
C SER A 508 -10.55 10.21 7.53
N GLY A 509 -10.89 11.33 8.17
CA GLY A 509 -10.40 12.65 7.78
C GLY A 509 -8.89 12.79 7.86
N PHE A 510 -8.24 12.23 8.90
CA PHE A 510 -6.77 12.24 9.01
C PHE A 510 -6.11 11.35 7.97
N PHE A 511 -6.64 10.15 7.69
CA PHE A 511 -6.09 9.29 6.63
C PHE A 511 -6.21 9.94 5.23
N LEU A 512 -7.34 10.58 4.92
CA LEU A 512 -7.53 11.33 3.67
C LEU A 512 -6.69 12.62 3.62
N LEU A 513 -6.42 13.26 4.76
CA LEU A 513 -5.51 14.41 4.85
C LEU A 513 -4.06 13.97 4.58
N VAL A 514 -3.65 12.81 5.11
CA VAL A 514 -2.32 12.24 4.85
C VAL A 514 -2.18 11.88 3.36
N SER A 515 -3.17 11.22 2.74
CA SER A 515 -3.11 10.94 1.30
C SER A 515 -3.07 12.20 0.43
N HIS A 516 -3.67 13.31 0.90
CA HIS A 516 -3.61 14.60 0.22
C HIS A 516 -2.27 15.34 0.40
N ILE A 517 -1.69 15.35 1.61
CA ILE A 517 -0.49 16.15 1.94
C ILE A 517 0.82 15.41 1.66
N SER A 518 0.88 14.09 1.86
CA SER A 518 2.12 13.33 2.05
C SER A 518 2.97 13.10 0.78
N GLN A 519 2.69 13.81 -0.32
CA GLN A 519 3.31 13.60 -1.65
C GLN A 519 3.25 12.13 -2.14
N MET A 520 2.34 11.33 -1.57
CA MET A 520 2.09 9.97 -2.03
C MET A 520 1.61 10.02 -3.47
N ASP A 521 2.24 9.22 -4.33
CA ASP A 521 1.98 9.27 -5.75
C ASP A 521 0.51 8.89 -6.04
N PRO A 522 -0.33 9.83 -6.53
CA PRO A 522 -1.71 9.53 -6.89
C PRO A 522 -1.79 8.77 -8.22
N GLN A 523 -0.70 8.66 -8.97
CA GLN A 523 -0.69 8.12 -10.32
C GLN A 523 -1.20 6.67 -10.31
N ILE A 524 -1.88 6.31 -11.39
CA ILE A 524 -2.36 4.95 -11.62
C ILE A 524 -1.38 4.36 -12.63
N GLY A 525 -0.57 3.40 -12.19
CA GLY A 525 0.38 2.66 -13.02
C GLY A 525 0.05 1.17 -13.07
N HIS A 526 0.90 0.42 -13.76
CA HIS A 526 0.85 -1.05 -13.75
C HIS A 526 1.45 -1.60 -12.44
N LEU A 527 0.83 -2.66 -11.90
CA LEU A 527 1.39 -3.39 -10.76
C LEU A 527 2.60 -4.20 -11.21
N MET A 528 3.69 -4.13 -10.44
CA MET A 528 4.80 -5.08 -10.59
C MET A 528 4.27 -6.53 -10.46
N PRO A 529 4.79 -7.50 -11.23
CA PRO A 529 4.20 -8.85 -11.31
C PRO A 529 4.01 -9.53 -9.94
N VAL A 530 4.99 -9.39 -9.04
CA VAL A 530 4.96 -9.94 -7.67
C VAL A 530 3.78 -9.43 -6.83
N LEU A 531 3.32 -8.19 -7.07
CA LEU A 531 2.21 -7.56 -6.34
C LEU A 531 0.84 -8.07 -6.81
N ARG A 532 0.77 -8.76 -7.94
CA ARG A 532 -0.48 -9.23 -8.57
C ARG A 532 -1.01 -10.52 -7.93
N SER A 533 -1.18 -10.53 -6.61
CA SER A 533 -1.61 -11.70 -5.83
C SER A 533 -2.83 -11.41 -4.94
N PRO A 534 -3.89 -12.26 -4.96
CA PRO A 534 -5.02 -12.13 -4.04
C PRO A 534 -4.63 -12.25 -2.56
N LEU A 535 -3.54 -12.96 -2.25
CA LEU A 535 -3.03 -13.08 -0.88
C LEU A 535 -2.45 -11.75 -0.37
N LEU A 536 -1.74 -11.00 -1.23
CA LEU A 536 -1.24 -9.67 -0.87
C LEU A 536 -2.39 -8.68 -0.65
N THR A 537 -3.37 -8.66 -1.55
CA THR A 537 -4.62 -7.91 -1.41
C THR A 537 -5.30 -8.17 -0.05
N LEU A 538 -5.41 -9.44 0.34
CA LEU A 538 -6.01 -9.84 1.62
C LEU A 538 -5.13 -9.45 2.82
N HIS A 539 -3.82 -9.66 2.73
CA HIS A 539 -2.83 -9.28 3.74
C HIS A 539 -2.91 -7.79 4.06
N VAL A 540 -2.79 -6.94 3.03
CA VAL A 540 -2.82 -5.47 3.16
C VAL A 540 -4.14 -5.04 3.78
N SER A 541 -5.29 -5.49 3.25
CA SER A 541 -6.62 -5.16 3.80
C SER A 541 -6.74 -5.42 5.32
N ILE A 542 -6.19 -6.55 5.78
CA ILE A 542 -6.29 -6.99 7.17
C ILE A 542 -5.30 -6.24 8.08
N ILE A 543 -4.06 -6.00 7.63
CA ILE A 543 -3.11 -5.12 8.32
C ILE A 543 -3.67 -3.69 8.44
N MET A 544 -4.25 -3.15 7.37
CA MET A 544 -4.79 -1.80 7.37
C MET A 544 -6.02 -1.69 8.30
N THR A 545 -6.89 -2.71 8.33
CA THR A 545 -7.95 -2.81 9.35
C THR A 545 -7.39 -2.78 10.78
N ALA A 546 -6.25 -3.44 11.02
CA ALA A 546 -5.59 -3.42 12.32
C ALA A 546 -5.05 -2.03 12.70
N PHE A 547 -4.34 -1.36 11.79
CA PHE A 547 -3.80 -0.01 12.02
C PHE A 547 -4.91 1.04 12.21
N ALA A 548 -6.03 0.92 11.50
CA ALA A 548 -7.22 1.73 11.75
C ALA A 548 -7.73 1.55 13.20
N LEU A 549 -7.90 0.31 13.65
CA LEU A 549 -8.34 0.03 15.02
C LEU A 549 -7.33 0.47 16.09
N LEU A 550 -6.02 0.28 15.86
CA LEU A 550 -4.98 0.75 16.79
C LEU A 550 -4.90 2.28 16.84
N SER A 551 -5.15 2.98 15.73
CA SER A 551 -5.25 4.44 15.70
C SER A 551 -6.40 4.96 16.59
N LEU A 552 -7.54 4.24 16.62
CA LEU A 552 -8.60 4.53 17.60
C LEU A 552 -8.15 4.32 19.05
N THR A 553 -7.29 3.34 19.33
CA THR A 553 -6.72 3.15 20.68
C THR A 553 -5.81 4.30 21.10
N PHE A 554 -5.00 4.84 20.17
CA PHE A 554 -4.12 6.00 20.37
C PHE A 554 -4.92 7.26 20.70
N ILE A 555 -5.96 7.58 19.92
CA ILE A 555 -6.82 8.75 20.17
C ILE A 555 -7.49 8.64 21.55
N CYS A 556 -7.98 7.45 21.92
CA CYS A 556 -8.51 7.21 23.26
C CYS A 556 -7.45 7.39 24.37
N GLY A 557 -6.18 7.03 24.10
CA GLY A 557 -5.04 7.27 24.98
C GLY A 557 -4.76 8.75 25.19
N LEU A 558 -4.56 9.49 24.10
CA LEU A 558 -4.24 10.92 24.12
C LEU A 558 -5.35 11.75 24.81
N THR A 559 -6.61 11.51 24.43
CA THR A 559 -7.77 12.15 25.08
C THR A 559 -7.91 11.74 26.54
N GLY A 560 -7.58 10.49 26.88
CA GLY A 560 -7.55 9.99 28.26
C GLY A 560 -6.51 10.68 29.14
N ILE A 561 -5.32 10.99 28.60
CA ILE A 561 -4.29 11.77 29.30
C ILE A 561 -4.78 13.20 29.56
N ALA A 562 -5.33 13.87 28.54
CA ALA A 562 -5.87 15.23 28.67
C ALA A 562 -7.04 15.30 29.68
N PHE A 563 -7.91 14.29 29.71
CA PHE A 563 -8.99 14.18 30.70
C PHE A 563 -8.50 13.86 32.11
N HIS A 564 -7.36 13.18 32.26
CA HIS A 564 -6.75 13.01 33.58
C HIS A 564 -6.29 14.35 34.18
N TYR A 565 -5.57 15.18 33.41
CA TYR A 565 -5.08 16.48 33.88
C TYR A 565 -6.21 17.49 34.14
N THR A 566 -7.32 17.42 33.39
CA THR A 566 -8.54 18.21 33.66
C THR A 566 -9.43 17.60 34.77
N LYS A 567 -8.91 16.63 35.55
CA LYS A 567 -9.57 15.95 36.68
C LYS A 567 -10.88 15.21 36.32
N ARG A 568 -11.09 14.88 35.04
CA ARG A 568 -12.26 14.17 34.49
C ARG A 568 -12.10 12.66 34.59
N LYS A 569 -12.17 12.16 35.83
CA LYS A 569 -11.90 10.75 36.16
C LYS A 569 -12.86 9.77 35.48
N GLU A 570 -14.17 10.02 35.50
CA GLU A 570 -15.16 9.16 34.84
C GLU A 570 -14.84 8.98 33.35
N GLN A 571 -14.59 10.10 32.65
CA GLN A 571 -14.25 10.14 31.22
C GLN A 571 -12.93 9.40 30.92
N THR A 572 -11.94 9.54 31.81
CA THR A 572 -10.66 8.83 31.71
C THR A 572 -10.87 7.31 31.75
N ASP A 573 -11.76 6.84 32.62
CA ASP A 573 -12.11 5.41 32.77
C ASP A 573 -12.94 4.90 31.58
N VAL A 574 -13.82 5.74 31.01
CA VAL A 574 -14.55 5.46 29.76
C VAL A 574 -13.58 5.19 28.61
N LEU A 575 -12.64 6.11 28.39
CA LEU A 575 -11.71 6.03 27.26
C LEU A 575 -10.78 4.83 27.39
N ALA A 576 -10.34 4.48 28.60
CA ALA A 576 -9.51 3.29 28.84
C ALA A 576 -10.29 2.00 28.52
N THR A 577 -11.59 2.01 28.79
CA THR A 577 -12.50 0.91 28.46
C THR A 577 -12.74 0.82 26.95
N LEU A 578 -13.05 1.95 26.29
CA LEU A 578 -13.30 2.01 24.85
C LEU A 578 -12.04 1.62 24.04
N SER A 579 -10.87 2.12 24.43
CA SER A 579 -9.57 1.73 23.85
C SER A 579 -9.37 0.22 23.92
N ARG A 580 -9.69 -0.43 25.06
CA ARG A 580 -9.63 -1.89 25.17
C ARG A 580 -10.63 -2.60 24.25
N VAL A 581 -11.80 -2.03 23.94
CA VAL A 581 -12.74 -2.62 22.96
C VAL A 581 -12.13 -2.67 21.56
N PHE A 582 -11.36 -1.66 21.14
CA PHE A 582 -10.69 -1.69 19.84
C PHE A 582 -9.43 -2.57 19.83
N LEU A 583 -8.67 -2.58 20.94
CA LEU A 583 -7.38 -3.28 21.06
C LEU A 583 -7.45 -4.80 20.76
N TYR A 584 -8.48 -5.51 21.26
CA TYR A 584 -8.55 -6.97 21.08
C TYR A 584 -8.81 -7.39 19.61
N PRO A 585 -9.80 -6.82 18.90
CA PRO A 585 -9.93 -7.00 17.45
C PRO A 585 -8.67 -6.55 16.70
N ALA A 586 -8.08 -5.41 17.07
CA ALA A 586 -6.90 -4.87 16.39
C ALA A 586 -5.68 -5.79 16.43
N LEU A 587 -5.38 -6.38 17.60
CA LEU A 587 -4.32 -7.38 17.73
C LEU A 587 -4.64 -8.67 16.97
N THR A 588 -5.91 -9.03 16.87
CA THR A 588 -6.35 -10.20 16.11
C THR A 588 -6.12 -9.98 14.61
N THR A 589 -6.57 -8.85 14.07
CA THR A 589 -6.33 -8.50 12.66
C THR A 589 -4.85 -8.24 12.38
N LEU A 590 -4.08 -7.67 13.31
CA LEU A 590 -2.63 -7.51 13.12
C LEU A 590 -1.92 -8.86 13.00
N GLY A 591 -2.19 -9.79 13.91
CA GLY A 591 -1.62 -11.15 13.86
C GLY A 591 -2.05 -11.93 12.62
N PHE A 592 -3.31 -11.77 12.19
CA PHE A 592 -3.82 -12.35 10.94
C PHE A 592 -3.12 -11.79 9.71
N GLY A 593 -2.94 -10.47 9.67
CA GLY A 593 -2.23 -9.80 8.58
C GLY A 593 -0.81 -10.32 8.48
N ILE A 594 -0.04 -10.30 9.58
CA ILE A 594 1.34 -10.81 9.62
C ILE A 594 1.40 -12.26 9.11
N PHE A 595 0.48 -13.13 9.54
CA PHE A 595 0.40 -14.51 9.06
C PHE A 595 0.11 -14.62 7.56
N ILE A 596 -0.90 -13.92 7.03
CA ILE A 596 -1.24 -13.98 5.60
C ILE A 596 -0.10 -13.39 4.75
N GLY A 597 0.65 -12.42 5.28
CA GLY A 597 1.88 -11.92 4.68
C GLY A 597 2.96 -13.00 4.59
N ALA A 598 3.19 -13.75 5.67
CA ALA A 598 4.11 -14.89 5.67
C ALA A 598 3.68 -16.04 4.73
N ILE A 599 2.37 -16.21 4.49
CA ILE A 599 1.87 -17.12 3.43
C ILE A 599 2.23 -16.58 2.05
N TRP A 600 1.90 -15.30 1.79
CA TRP A 600 2.18 -14.66 0.50
C TRP A 600 3.67 -14.68 0.17
N ALA A 601 4.55 -14.28 1.10
CA ALA A 601 6.00 -14.32 0.92
C ALA A 601 6.50 -15.74 0.59
N ASN A 602 5.94 -16.78 1.20
CA ASN A 602 6.32 -18.17 0.89
C ASN A 602 5.85 -18.64 -0.50
N VAL A 603 4.81 -18.01 -1.06
CA VAL A 603 4.25 -18.31 -2.39
C VAL A 603 4.94 -17.48 -3.49
N SER A 604 5.37 -16.25 -3.20
CA SER A 604 6.02 -15.36 -4.17
C SER A 604 7.55 -15.41 -4.12
N TRP A 605 8.14 -15.58 -2.94
CA TRP A 605 9.60 -15.56 -2.69
C TRP A 605 10.12 -16.85 -2.05
N GLY A 606 9.33 -17.94 -2.06
CA GLY A 606 9.74 -19.25 -1.55
C GLY A 606 10.08 -19.32 -0.04
N THR A 607 10.01 -18.21 0.69
CA THR A 607 10.40 -18.05 2.10
C THR A 607 9.29 -17.35 2.87
N TYR A 608 8.93 -17.86 4.05
CA TYR A 608 7.80 -17.31 4.82
C TYR A 608 8.17 -16.14 5.74
N TRP A 609 9.46 -15.93 5.97
CA TRP A 609 10.02 -14.86 6.79
C TRP A 609 11.47 -14.64 6.37
N SER A 610 11.85 -13.40 6.19
CA SER A 610 13.17 -12.97 5.71
C SER A 610 13.90 -12.03 6.68
N TRP A 611 13.26 -11.62 7.77
CA TRP A 611 13.71 -10.57 8.69
C TRP A 611 13.84 -9.18 8.02
N ASP A 612 13.13 -8.96 6.90
CA ASP A 612 13.01 -7.63 6.28
C ASP A 612 12.53 -6.58 7.31
N PRO A 613 13.01 -5.32 7.23
CA PRO A 613 12.61 -4.26 8.15
C PRO A 613 11.10 -4.15 8.41
N LYS A 614 10.22 -4.38 7.42
CA LYS A 614 8.76 -4.35 7.66
C LYS A 614 8.26 -5.53 8.47
N GLU A 615 8.77 -6.73 8.21
CA GLU A 615 8.45 -7.94 8.99
C GLU A 615 8.85 -7.75 10.46
N VAL A 616 10.07 -7.28 10.70
CA VAL A 616 10.61 -7.03 12.04
C VAL A 616 9.81 -5.96 12.78
N TRP A 617 9.54 -4.83 12.15
CA TRP A 617 8.76 -3.76 12.79
C TRP A 617 7.29 -4.13 12.99
N ALA A 618 6.69 -4.95 12.11
CA ALA A 618 5.34 -5.49 12.34
C ALA A 618 5.30 -6.42 13.55
N LEU A 619 6.32 -7.28 13.73
CA LEU A 619 6.47 -8.13 14.91
C LEU A 619 6.69 -7.31 16.18
N ILE A 620 7.53 -6.28 16.14
CA ILE A 620 7.73 -5.33 17.26
C ILE A 620 6.41 -4.65 17.64
N THR A 621 5.65 -4.14 16.68
CA THR A 621 4.33 -3.51 16.92
C THR A 621 3.36 -4.50 17.56
N PHE A 622 3.28 -5.73 17.04
CA PHE A 622 2.45 -6.78 17.63
C PHE A 622 2.86 -7.11 19.08
N MET A 623 4.16 -7.26 19.33
CA MET A 623 4.72 -7.51 20.67
C MET A 623 4.40 -6.38 21.66
N VAL A 624 4.68 -5.13 21.29
CA VAL A 624 4.47 -3.96 22.15
C VAL A 624 2.98 -3.78 22.51
N TYR A 625 2.05 -3.95 21.55
CA TYR A 625 0.62 -3.90 21.86
C TYR A 625 0.12 -5.13 22.65
N ALA A 626 0.69 -6.33 22.45
CA ALA A 626 0.30 -7.53 23.19
C ALA A 626 0.58 -7.42 24.72
N VAL A 627 1.59 -6.65 25.13
CA VAL A 627 1.89 -6.38 26.56
C VAL A 627 0.68 -5.77 27.29
N VAL A 628 -0.10 -4.91 26.63
CA VAL A 628 -1.25 -4.21 27.22
C VAL A 628 -2.38 -5.15 27.63
N VAL A 629 -2.59 -6.22 26.87
CA VAL A 629 -3.62 -7.24 27.12
C VAL A 629 -3.37 -8.02 28.41
N HIS A 630 -2.13 -8.07 28.89
CA HIS A 630 -1.71 -8.82 30.07
C HIS A 630 -2.04 -8.12 31.41
N THR A 631 -3.21 -7.49 31.51
CA THR A 631 -3.70 -6.69 32.66
C THR A 631 -3.68 -7.42 34.00
N GLN A 632 -3.78 -8.76 34.00
CA GLN A 632 -3.69 -9.60 35.21
C GLN A 632 -2.23 -9.74 35.70
N SER A 633 -1.28 -9.90 34.78
CA SER A 633 0.15 -9.91 35.09
C SER A 633 0.65 -8.51 35.45
N PHE A 634 0.18 -7.47 34.75
CA PHE A 634 0.59 -6.07 34.92
C PHE A 634 -0.54 -5.23 35.51
N ARG A 635 -0.65 -5.24 36.85
CA ARG A 635 -1.58 -4.38 37.61
C ARG A 635 -1.45 -2.88 37.30
N ALA A 636 -0.30 -2.45 36.75
CA ALA A 636 -0.11 -1.10 36.22
C ALA A 636 -1.16 -0.72 35.15
N PHE A 637 -1.47 -1.60 34.20
CA PHE A 637 -2.46 -1.34 33.13
C PHE A 637 -3.92 -1.43 33.60
N GLN A 638 -4.16 -1.78 34.87
CA GLN A 638 -5.47 -1.60 35.51
C GLN A 638 -5.71 -0.12 35.87
N ARG A 639 -4.64 0.68 36.03
CA ARG A 639 -4.73 2.13 36.24
C ARG A 639 -4.95 2.83 34.89
N PRO A 640 -6.03 3.62 34.73
CA PRO A 640 -6.38 4.29 33.47
C PRO A 640 -5.26 5.15 32.90
N LEU A 641 -4.63 6.01 33.71
CA LEU A 641 -3.55 6.90 33.24
C LEU A 641 -2.36 6.11 32.68
N THR A 642 -1.91 5.07 33.39
CA THR A 642 -0.76 4.26 32.96
C THR A 642 -1.08 3.45 31.69
N TYR A 643 -2.33 2.97 31.56
CA TYR A 643 -2.82 2.38 30.33
C TYR A 643 -2.79 3.38 29.17
N HIS A 644 -3.30 4.60 29.38
CA HIS A 644 -3.37 5.64 28.35
C HIS A 644 -1.99 6.09 27.87
N ILE A 645 -1.08 6.42 28.78
CA ILE A 645 0.32 6.78 28.45
C ILE A 645 0.97 5.67 27.62
N TYR A 646 0.83 4.41 28.04
CA TYR A 646 1.45 3.29 27.34
C TYR A 646 0.88 3.10 25.93
N VAL A 647 -0.44 3.09 25.76
CA VAL A 647 -1.10 2.95 24.45
C VAL A 647 -0.79 4.13 23.52
N THR A 648 -0.66 5.35 24.06
CA THR A 648 -0.21 6.53 23.30
C THR A 648 1.23 6.34 22.79
N LEU A 649 2.14 5.79 23.61
CA LEU A 649 3.52 5.49 23.19
C LEU A 649 3.59 4.30 22.20
N CYS A 650 2.72 3.31 22.31
CA CYS A 650 2.68 2.18 21.37
C CYS A 650 2.45 2.64 19.92
N PHE A 651 1.72 3.74 19.72
CA PHE A 651 1.45 4.28 18.38
C PHE A 651 2.72 4.69 17.62
N LEU A 652 3.80 5.04 18.32
CA LEU A 652 5.10 5.32 17.70
C LEU A 652 5.63 4.09 16.95
N THR A 653 5.31 2.87 17.38
CA THR A 653 5.69 1.64 16.66
C THR A 653 4.95 1.50 15.34
N ILE A 654 3.68 1.92 15.25
CA ILE A 654 2.91 1.94 13.99
C ILE A 654 3.48 3.01 13.05
N LEU A 655 3.79 4.20 13.57
CA LEU A 655 4.46 5.23 12.76
C LEU A 655 5.80 4.73 12.22
N MET A 656 6.57 4.00 13.03
CA MET A 656 7.82 3.39 12.58
C MET A 656 7.59 2.27 11.55
N THR A 657 6.64 1.35 11.77
CA THR A 657 6.33 0.27 10.81
C THR A 657 5.84 0.81 9.47
N TYR A 658 4.99 1.86 9.47
CA TYR A 658 4.34 2.37 8.26
C TYR A 658 5.13 3.48 7.56
N PHE A 659 5.56 4.52 8.29
CA PHE A 659 6.35 5.62 7.72
C PHE A 659 7.84 5.35 7.88
N GLY A 660 8.26 4.97 9.08
CA GLY A 660 9.68 4.85 9.41
C GLY A 660 10.45 3.87 8.54
N VAL A 661 9.88 2.69 8.25
CA VAL A 661 10.53 1.73 7.35
C VAL A 661 10.57 2.27 5.92
N ASN A 662 9.44 2.73 5.38
CA ASN A 662 9.34 3.26 4.02
C ASN A 662 10.30 4.44 3.73
N TYR A 663 10.48 5.36 4.71
CA TYR A 663 11.25 6.59 4.50
C TYR A 663 12.68 6.56 5.08
N PHE A 664 13.00 5.68 6.04
CA PHE A 664 14.33 5.62 6.67
C PHE A 664 15.06 4.28 6.54
N LEU A 665 14.39 3.20 6.10
CA LEU A 665 15.01 1.87 6.05
C LEU A 665 14.87 1.10 4.72
N GLY A 666 13.95 1.50 3.83
CA GLY A 666 13.70 0.74 2.60
C GLY A 666 13.33 -0.73 2.87
N GLY A 667 13.71 -1.62 1.95
CA GLY A 667 13.47 -3.07 2.02
C GLY A 667 12.74 -3.63 0.79
N MET A 668 12.55 -4.96 0.74
CA MET A 668 11.89 -5.66 -0.39
C MET A 668 10.42 -5.26 -0.58
N HIS A 669 9.86 -4.61 0.45
CA HIS A 669 8.50 -4.11 0.49
C HIS A 669 8.37 -2.59 0.23
N SER A 670 9.46 -1.88 -0.09
CA SER A 670 9.46 -0.41 -0.22
C SER A 670 8.89 0.05 -1.56
N TYR A 671 7.56 0.13 -1.65
CA TYR A 671 6.80 0.62 -2.81
C TYR A 671 6.31 2.08 -2.61
N ALA A 672 7.18 2.94 -2.08
CA ALA A 672 6.88 4.31 -1.66
C ALA A 672 7.42 5.36 -2.64
#